data_AF-A0A7C3XMK1-F1
#
_entry.id   AF-A0A7C3XMK1-F1
#
_cell.length_a   1.000
_cell.length_b   1.000
_cell.length_c   1.000
_cell.angle_alpha   90.00
_cell.angle_beta   90.00
_cell.angle_gamma   90.00
#
_symmetry.space_group_name_H-M   'P 1'
#
loop_
_entity.id
_entity.type
_entity.pdbx_description
1 polymer ?
#
loop_
_entity_poly.entity_id
_entity_poly.type
_entity_poly.pdbx_seq_one_letter_code
_entity_poly.pdbx_strand_id
1 'polypeptide(L)'
;MDDTGRLQRLAVGKGWVGVRTDVLAYARGWAKSAALSKARDRKSETDAAGTTWSATLSPEAGTAARVRQTVRADGNAMKFAITATGDGDGELQCVVFTVSFPASRFATGQLIVGQQKITLPAKLAEPIYLFNGNAPALVFRDAAGTVEVHITAPGQPKITVQDGRKWDQEFTAMIFVHSGHLPRGIEARLEVTLHAAGEVDQSPVALTVDPSTVRYRLLGIGGNYCFNIESPVTAYTLENLDVAAARTEISMRLWAPRRIESANDRDWKPFAAADTPDSRLRREFLLMQRFSRAGIPYASSIWRMPLWMATPVGQRQGNQVRVRIAEDNWPDVLRCLGTYLLYAKEKYGAEPDWFCFNEPNIGVDVLLTPEEHRDAMKRVGAHFAALGLKTKWMIADAAGPRGTHVYARPAIEDPEAMRYAGAVSFHSWNGASPEQYNAWAEMAEKLKLPLMVAEAGVDPFAWQGGRYRTFAYAVREMTHYAELLLHARPQYILLWEYTGDYSLLASEQAPSRLTLTERFCFQKHWCDLTPRGSEALATTGSGPVLATAFRCGGAGGRAGLTIHLANPEWERQVTIAGIPPAVGPLRIIRTAKGELFREVGVVTPTEAGIRLTLPAESLTSLTTLKVAPPKPIDMPAR
;
A
#
# COMPACT_ATOMS: atom_id res chain seq x y z
N MET A 1 -11.47 -12.40 12.68
CA MET A 1 -10.07 -12.75 12.93
C MET A 1 -9.35 -12.73 11.59
N ASP A 2 -8.08 -12.35 11.55
CA ASP A 2 -7.21 -12.65 10.42
C ASP A 2 -6.58 -14.04 10.56
N ASP A 3 -5.91 -14.47 9.49
CA ASP A 3 -5.27 -15.76 9.29
C ASP A 3 -4.17 -16.03 10.33
N THR A 4 -3.74 -14.98 11.03
CA THR A 4 -2.64 -14.99 12.00
C THR A 4 -3.11 -15.01 13.44
N GLY A 5 -4.43 -15.05 13.67
CA GLY A 5 -5.02 -15.05 15.00
C GLY A 5 -5.20 -13.66 15.60
N ARG A 6 -5.14 -12.58 14.80
CA ARG A 6 -5.47 -11.25 15.31
C ARG A 6 -6.95 -10.92 15.09
N LEU A 7 -7.58 -10.29 16.07
CA LEU A 7 -8.84 -9.62 15.88
C LEU A 7 -8.56 -8.23 15.29
N GLN A 8 -9.31 -7.84 14.27
CA GLN A 8 -9.16 -6.54 13.56
C GLN A 8 -10.34 -5.59 13.79
N ARG A 9 -11.50 -6.12 14.20
CA ARG A 9 -12.72 -5.35 14.46
C ARG A 9 -13.67 -6.10 15.37
N LEU A 10 -14.46 -5.35 16.14
CA LEU A 10 -15.60 -5.85 16.92
C LEU A 10 -16.89 -5.28 16.34
N ALA A 11 -17.93 -6.11 16.22
CA ALA A 11 -19.26 -5.63 15.82
C ALA A 11 -19.83 -4.71 16.91
N VAL A 12 -20.46 -3.61 16.49
CA VAL A 12 -21.17 -2.66 17.37
C VAL A 12 -22.34 -2.05 16.61
N GLY A 13 -23.55 -2.23 17.13
CA GLY A 13 -24.78 -1.83 16.46
C GLY A 13 -24.85 -2.39 15.03
N LYS A 14 -25.06 -1.51 14.05
CA LYS A 14 -25.05 -1.84 12.61
C LYS A 14 -23.67 -1.79 11.95
N GLY A 15 -22.61 -1.51 12.70
CA GLY A 15 -21.25 -1.36 12.18
C GLY A 15 -20.20 -2.11 12.99
N TRP A 16 -19.01 -1.54 13.04
CA TRP A 16 -17.90 -2.09 13.81
C TRP A 16 -16.98 -1.00 14.36
N VAL A 17 -16.15 -1.41 15.30
CA VAL A 17 -15.04 -0.61 15.83
C VAL A 17 -13.74 -1.36 15.56
N GLY A 18 -12.76 -0.64 15.02
CA GLY A 18 -11.42 -1.19 14.79
C GLY A 18 -10.73 -1.50 16.12
N VAL A 19 -10.23 -2.72 16.24
CA VAL A 19 -9.38 -3.16 17.35
C VAL A 19 -8.29 -4.04 16.78
N ARG A 20 -7.08 -4.02 17.34
CA ARG A 20 -6.03 -4.95 16.90
C ARG A 20 -5.51 -5.75 18.07
N THR A 21 -5.65 -7.07 18.01
CA THR A 21 -5.07 -7.95 19.04
C THR A 21 -3.80 -8.64 18.58
N ASP A 22 -2.94 -9.04 19.50
CA ASP A 22 -1.82 -9.95 19.27
C ASP A 22 -1.25 -10.50 20.59
N VAL A 23 -0.51 -11.60 20.54
CA VAL A 23 0.29 -12.11 21.66
C VAL A 23 1.76 -11.85 21.38
N LEU A 24 2.45 -11.20 22.32
CA LEU A 24 3.87 -10.88 22.22
C LEU A 24 4.66 -11.43 23.40
N ALA A 25 5.86 -11.90 23.13
CA ALA A 25 6.90 -12.20 24.11
C ALA A 25 8.02 -11.16 23.99
N TYR A 26 8.45 -10.60 25.11
CA TYR A 26 9.53 -9.60 25.16
C TYR A 26 10.78 -10.17 25.83
N ALA A 27 11.94 -9.86 25.25
CA ALA A 27 13.24 -10.08 25.90
C ALA A 27 13.44 -9.07 27.04
N ARG A 28 14.33 -9.39 27.98
CA ARG A 28 14.70 -8.53 29.12
C ARG A 28 15.07 -7.13 28.65
N GLY A 29 14.58 -6.11 29.35
CA GLY A 29 14.83 -4.70 28.99
C GLY A 29 14.02 -4.18 27.80
N TRP A 30 13.03 -4.94 27.31
CA TRP A 30 12.07 -4.51 26.28
C TRP A 30 12.67 -4.24 24.89
N ALA A 31 13.93 -4.60 24.65
CA ALA A 31 14.65 -4.26 23.43
C ALA A 31 14.19 -5.06 22.19
N LYS A 32 13.73 -6.30 22.39
CA LYS A 32 13.29 -7.21 21.32
C LYS A 32 11.96 -7.86 21.68
N SER A 33 11.16 -8.13 20.65
CA SER A 33 9.89 -8.85 20.80
C SER A 33 9.68 -9.87 19.68
N ALA A 34 8.95 -10.93 19.99
CA ALA A 34 8.41 -11.89 19.04
C ALA A 34 6.89 -11.90 19.17
N ALA A 35 6.18 -11.97 18.05
CA ALA A 35 4.71 -11.88 18.00
C ALA A 35 4.11 -13.12 17.33
N LEU A 36 2.99 -13.63 17.85
CA LEU A 36 2.28 -14.79 17.30
C LEU A 36 1.91 -14.58 15.83
N SER A 37 1.46 -13.37 15.49
CA SER A 37 1.11 -13.00 14.12
C SER A 37 2.28 -13.03 13.13
N LYS A 38 3.53 -12.93 13.61
CA LYS A 38 4.76 -12.93 12.79
C LYS A 38 5.54 -14.24 12.88
N ALA A 39 5.10 -15.18 13.72
CA ALA A 39 5.78 -16.46 13.90
C ALA A 39 5.70 -17.31 12.62
N ARG A 40 6.85 -17.87 12.21
CA ARG A 40 6.98 -18.64 10.96
C ARG A 40 6.47 -20.08 11.09
N ASP A 41 6.57 -20.63 12.29
CA ASP A 41 6.15 -21.97 12.70
C ASP A 41 4.67 -22.02 13.15
N ARG A 42 3.93 -20.93 12.96
CA ARG A 42 2.55 -20.81 13.42
C ARG A 42 1.67 -21.89 12.80
N LYS A 43 0.86 -22.53 13.65
CA LYS A 43 -0.19 -23.48 13.27
C LYS A 43 -1.55 -22.93 13.66
N SER A 44 -2.58 -23.34 12.93
CA SER A 44 -3.97 -23.05 13.26
C SER A 44 -4.83 -24.31 13.14
N GLU A 45 -5.71 -24.52 14.11
CA GLU A 45 -6.67 -25.63 14.14
C GLU A 45 -8.04 -25.07 14.56
N THR A 46 -9.12 -25.52 13.92
CA THR A 46 -10.49 -25.11 14.26
C THR A 46 -11.31 -26.33 14.65
N ASP A 47 -11.95 -26.24 15.82
CA ASP A 47 -12.83 -27.26 16.37
C ASP A 47 -14.10 -26.62 16.95
N ALA A 48 -14.90 -27.40 17.70
CA ALA A 48 -16.12 -26.91 18.35
C ALA A 48 -15.85 -25.91 19.49
N ALA A 49 -14.64 -25.88 20.05
CA ALA A 49 -14.24 -24.94 21.11
C ALA A 49 -13.77 -23.59 20.56
N GLY A 50 -13.38 -23.53 19.28
CA GLY A 50 -13.03 -22.32 18.56
C GLY A 50 -11.86 -22.53 17.60
N THR A 51 -11.23 -21.43 17.18
CA THR A 51 -9.98 -21.51 16.41
C THR A 51 -8.80 -21.28 17.34
N THR A 52 -7.84 -22.19 17.30
CA THR A 52 -6.60 -22.14 18.06
C THR A 52 -5.45 -21.78 17.13
N TRP A 53 -4.65 -20.78 17.51
CA TRP A 53 -3.33 -20.53 16.92
C TRP A 53 -2.23 -20.86 17.92
N SER A 54 -1.15 -21.48 17.44
CA SER A 54 0.01 -21.80 18.28
C SER A 54 1.33 -21.56 17.56
N ALA A 55 2.35 -21.14 18.30
CA ALA A 55 3.71 -20.93 17.81
C ALA A 55 4.72 -20.83 18.96
N THR A 56 6.01 -21.00 18.67
CA THR A 56 7.09 -20.62 19.59
C THR A 56 7.50 -19.17 19.35
N LEU A 57 7.39 -18.34 20.38
CA LEU A 57 7.82 -16.94 20.35
C LEU A 57 9.21 -16.81 20.96
N SER A 58 10.22 -16.51 20.13
CA SER A 58 11.61 -16.33 20.56
C SER A 58 12.11 -14.92 20.22
N PRO A 59 12.05 -13.96 21.16
CA PRO A 59 12.54 -12.60 20.92
C PRO A 59 14.07 -12.52 20.79
N GLU A 60 14.79 -13.51 21.31
CA GLU A 60 16.25 -13.66 21.21
C GLU A 60 16.66 -15.12 21.38
N ALA A 61 17.88 -15.46 20.95
CA ALA A 61 18.39 -16.83 21.04
C ALA A 61 18.41 -17.31 22.50
N GLY A 62 17.89 -18.52 22.74
CA GLY A 62 17.81 -19.13 24.07
C GLY A 62 16.62 -18.70 24.92
N THR A 63 15.91 -17.63 24.54
CA THR A 63 14.73 -17.12 25.23
C THR A 63 13.48 -17.43 24.39
N ALA A 64 12.58 -18.27 24.88
CA ALA A 64 11.40 -18.70 24.12
C ALA A 64 10.20 -19.05 25.00
N ALA A 65 8.99 -18.82 24.47
CA ALA A 65 7.76 -19.35 25.02
C ALA A 65 6.88 -19.96 23.92
N ARG A 66 6.35 -21.17 24.17
CA ARG A 66 5.27 -21.74 23.36
C ARG A 66 3.97 -21.08 23.74
N VAL A 67 3.34 -20.43 22.78
CA VAL A 67 2.06 -19.74 22.98
C VAL A 67 0.95 -20.49 22.26
N ARG A 68 -0.19 -20.61 22.92
CA ARG A 68 -1.46 -21.05 22.33
C ARG A 68 -2.51 -19.99 22.60
N GLN A 69 -3.23 -19.56 21.57
CA GLN A 69 -4.37 -18.67 21.67
C GLN A 69 -5.59 -19.34 21.04
N THR A 70 -6.58 -19.68 21.84
CA THR A 70 -7.89 -20.16 21.38
C THR A 70 -8.89 -19.02 21.42
N VAL A 71 -9.59 -18.80 20.30
CA VAL A 71 -10.57 -17.73 20.16
C VAL A 71 -11.92 -18.31 19.79
N ARG A 72 -12.97 -17.87 20.48
CA ARG A 72 -14.36 -18.22 20.18
C ARG A 72 -15.26 -16.99 20.23
N ALA A 73 -16.25 -16.95 19.35
CA ALA A 73 -17.34 -15.99 19.45
C ALA A 73 -18.35 -16.46 20.50
N ASP A 74 -18.88 -15.52 21.26
CA ASP A 74 -19.99 -15.72 22.21
C ASP A 74 -20.95 -14.53 22.08
N GLY A 75 -21.97 -14.68 21.24
CA GLY A 75 -22.79 -13.56 20.79
C GLY A 75 -21.95 -12.48 20.10
N ASN A 76 -22.04 -11.24 20.58
CA ASN A 76 -21.23 -10.11 20.10
C ASN A 76 -19.87 -9.98 20.81
N ALA A 77 -19.55 -10.90 21.72
CA ALA A 77 -18.27 -10.93 22.42
C ALA A 77 -17.30 -11.92 21.75
N MET A 78 -16.01 -11.62 21.87
CA MET A 78 -14.90 -12.48 21.48
C MET A 78 -14.15 -12.92 22.73
N LYS A 79 -14.10 -14.22 22.99
CA LYS A 79 -13.36 -14.80 24.11
C LYS A 79 -12.03 -15.35 23.64
N PHE A 80 -10.97 -14.99 24.36
CA PHE A 80 -9.59 -15.39 24.14
C PHE A 80 -9.14 -16.20 25.36
N ALA A 81 -8.70 -17.42 25.12
CA ALA A 81 -7.98 -18.23 26.10
C ALA A 81 -6.53 -18.36 25.63
N ILE A 82 -5.59 -17.85 26.41
CA ILE A 82 -4.18 -17.76 26.06
C ILE A 82 -3.38 -18.55 27.07
N THR A 83 -2.52 -19.44 26.58
CA THR A 83 -1.50 -20.10 27.40
C THR A 83 -0.12 -19.76 26.87
N ALA A 84 0.82 -19.58 27.80
CA ALA A 84 2.23 -19.39 27.52
C ALA A 84 3.04 -20.37 28.36
N THR A 85 3.81 -21.23 27.71
CA THR A 85 4.68 -22.22 28.36
C THR A 85 6.13 -21.87 28.09
N GLY A 86 6.97 -21.79 29.12
CA GLY A 86 8.41 -21.54 28.94
C GLY A 86 9.07 -22.63 28.08
N ASP A 87 9.85 -22.24 27.08
CA ASP A 87 10.44 -23.14 26.07
C ASP A 87 11.94 -22.87 25.81
N GLY A 88 12.58 -22.08 26.68
CA GLY A 88 14.02 -21.80 26.63
C GLY A 88 14.59 -21.63 28.04
N ASP A 89 15.92 -21.56 28.11
CA ASP A 89 16.64 -21.43 29.37
C ASP A 89 16.94 -19.94 29.71
N GLY A 90 16.73 -19.02 28.75
CA GLY A 90 16.88 -17.57 28.90
C GLY A 90 15.66 -16.88 29.55
N GLU A 91 15.87 -15.70 30.12
CA GLU A 91 14.83 -14.95 30.85
C GLU A 91 13.98 -14.06 29.93
N LEU A 92 12.69 -14.39 29.79
CA LEU A 92 11.68 -13.48 29.24
C LEU A 92 11.41 -12.31 30.20
N GLN A 93 11.18 -11.12 29.64
CA GLN A 93 10.65 -9.97 30.38
C GLN A 93 9.18 -10.16 30.75
N CYS A 94 8.39 -10.62 29.77
CA CYS A 94 6.96 -10.90 29.91
C CYS A 94 6.42 -11.61 28.66
N VAL A 95 5.22 -12.18 28.82
CA VAL A 95 4.32 -12.52 27.72
C VAL A 95 3.03 -11.73 27.92
N VAL A 96 2.58 -11.04 26.87
CA VAL A 96 1.43 -10.12 26.92
C VAL A 96 0.45 -10.38 25.79
N PHE A 97 -0.84 -10.25 26.09
CA PHE A 97 -1.88 -10.06 25.11
C PHE A 97 -2.12 -8.56 24.92
N THR A 98 -2.03 -8.09 23.69
CA THR A 98 -2.22 -6.68 23.36
C THR A 98 -3.58 -6.44 22.72
N VAL A 99 -4.18 -5.29 23.04
CA VAL A 99 -5.36 -4.77 22.36
C VAL A 99 -5.09 -3.31 22.01
N SER A 100 -4.99 -2.99 20.73
CA SER A 100 -4.76 -1.63 20.23
C SER A 100 -6.04 -1.00 19.67
N PHE A 101 -6.21 0.31 19.86
CA PHE A 101 -7.39 1.10 19.51
C PHE A 101 -6.99 2.34 18.70
N PRO A 102 -7.59 2.59 17.52
CA PRO A 102 -7.19 3.69 16.65
C PRO A 102 -7.36 5.06 17.33
N ALA A 103 -6.26 5.81 17.41
CA ALA A 103 -6.24 7.14 17.99
C ALA A 103 -7.16 8.11 17.23
N SER A 104 -7.33 7.92 15.91
CA SER A 104 -8.29 8.70 15.11
C SER A 104 -9.73 8.66 15.63
N ARG A 105 -10.10 7.60 16.37
CA ARG A 105 -11.43 7.44 16.96
C ARG A 105 -11.46 7.67 18.47
N PHE A 106 -10.42 7.24 19.18
CA PHE A 106 -10.42 7.21 20.64
C PHE A 106 -9.69 8.39 21.30
N ALA A 107 -8.91 9.18 20.56
CA ALA A 107 -8.27 10.36 21.13
C ALA A 107 -9.33 11.34 21.65
N THR A 108 -9.08 11.98 22.81
CA THR A 108 -10.06 12.76 23.60
C THR A 108 -11.24 11.98 24.19
N GLY A 109 -11.34 10.68 23.92
CA GLY A 109 -12.26 9.77 24.58
C GLY A 109 -11.82 9.42 26.01
N GLN A 110 -12.33 8.31 26.54
CA GLN A 110 -12.07 7.90 27.92
C GLN A 110 -11.57 6.46 28.03
N LEU A 111 -10.55 6.26 28.86
CA LEU A 111 -10.23 4.97 29.46
C LEU A 111 -10.86 4.93 30.86
N ILE A 112 -11.66 3.91 31.14
CA ILE A 112 -12.34 3.71 32.42
C ILE A 112 -11.81 2.43 33.06
N VAL A 113 -11.33 2.54 34.31
CA VAL A 113 -10.82 1.44 35.12
C VAL A 113 -11.44 1.50 36.51
N GLY A 114 -12.42 0.66 36.79
CA GLY A 114 -13.23 0.78 38.01
C GLY A 114 -13.91 2.14 38.10
N GLN A 115 -13.60 2.91 39.14
CA GLN A 115 -14.10 4.30 39.30
C GLN A 115 -13.20 5.35 38.63
N GLN A 116 -11.97 4.99 38.24
CA GLN A 116 -11.04 5.91 37.61
C GLN A 116 -11.42 6.16 36.15
N LYS A 117 -11.47 7.42 35.75
CA LYS A 117 -11.67 7.85 34.36
C LYS A 117 -10.45 8.65 33.91
N ILE A 118 -9.82 8.23 32.82
CA ILE A 118 -8.62 8.82 32.25
C ILE A 118 -8.96 9.30 30.85
N THR A 119 -8.80 10.59 30.58
CA THR A 119 -9.00 11.13 29.23
C THR A 119 -7.85 10.68 28.33
N LEU A 120 -8.17 10.10 27.17
CA LEU A 120 -7.17 9.70 26.19
C LEU A 120 -6.63 10.96 25.49
N PRO A 121 -5.31 11.13 25.36
CA PRO A 121 -4.74 12.41 24.92
C PRO A 121 -4.88 12.64 23.42
N ALA A 122 -5.21 13.87 23.01
CA ALA A 122 -5.34 14.26 21.61
C ALA A 122 -4.03 14.10 20.82
N LYS A 123 -2.92 14.49 21.44
CA LYS A 123 -1.55 14.38 20.92
C LYS A 123 -0.78 13.33 21.72
N LEU A 124 0.42 12.97 21.25
CA LEU A 124 1.30 12.05 21.96
C LEU A 124 1.45 12.46 23.43
N ALA A 125 1.19 11.52 24.33
CA ALA A 125 1.21 11.77 25.77
C ALA A 125 2.63 11.87 26.34
N GLU A 126 2.80 12.74 27.34
CA GLU A 126 3.96 12.75 28.23
C GLU A 126 3.45 12.81 29.69
N PRO A 127 3.58 11.73 30.49
CA PRO A 127 4.17 10.43 30.18
C PRO A 127 3.31 9.58 29.23
N ILE A 128 3.96 8.68 28.48
CA ILE A 128 3.29 7.77 27.52
C ILE A 128 2.43 6.67 28.18
N TYR A 129 2.67 6.37 29.46
CA TYR A 129 1.92 5.36 30.20
C TYR A 129 0.69 6.01 30.82
N LEU A 130 -0.49 5.63 30.33
CA LEU A 130 -1.76 6.20 30.73
C LEU A 130 -2.34 5.48 31.95
N PHE A 131 -2.09 4.18 32.08
CA PHE A 131 -2.49 3.36 33.22
C PHE A 131 -1.49 2.23 33.44
N ASN A 132 -1.22 1.88 34.70
CA ASN A 132 -0.43 0.71 35.07
C ASN A 132 -0.92 0.16 36.42
N GLY A 133 -1.45 -1.06 36.43
CA GLY A 133 -1.99 -1.68 37.65
C GLY A 133 -2.69 -3.01 37.37
N ASN A 134 -3.29 -3.61 38.39
CA ASN A 134 -4.13 -4.80 38.25
C ASN A 134 -5.59 -4.38 38.08
N ALA A 135 -6.29 -4.94 37.11
CA ALA A 135 -7.71 -4.65 36.91
C ALA A 135 -8.45 -5.84 36.29
N PRO A 136 -9.69 -6.14 36.74
CA PRO A 136 -10.52 -7.18 36.12
C PRO A 136 -11.15 -6.72 34.81
N ALA A 137 -11.23 -5.41 34.58
CA ALA A 137 -11.87 -4.86 33.40
C ALA A 137 -11.33 -3.47 33.03
N LEU A 138 -11.38 -3.16 31.74
CA LEU A 138 -11.16 -1.83 31.16
C LEU A 138 -12.32 -1.50 30.24
N VAL A 139 -12.67 -0.22 30.12
CA VAL A 139 -13.57 0.27 29.07
C VAL A 139 -12.90 1.41 28.34
N PHE A 140 -12.79 1.28 27.01
CA PHE A 140 -12.37 2.36 26.12
C PHE A 140 -13.62 2.96 25.48
N ARG A 141 -13.90 4.23 25.75
CA ARG A 141 -14.99 4.99 25.13
C ARG A 141 -14.41 5.95 24.10
N ASP A 142 -15.03 6.00 22.92
CA ASP A 142 -14.59 6.88 21.84
C ASP A 142 -14.82 8.37 22.14
N ALA A 143 -14.25 9.24 21.30
CA ALA A 143 -14.33 10.70 21.48
C ALA A 143 -15.77 11.22 21.51
N ALA A 144 -16.65 10.63 20.71
CA ALA A 144 -18.06 10.99 20.60
C ALA A 144 -18.90 10.46 21.79
N GLY A 145 -18.37 9.51 22.57
CA GLY A 145 -19.10 8.86 23.65
C GLY A 145 -20.17 7.89 23.17
N THR A 146 -20.13 7.50 21.89
CA THR A 146 -21.16 6.69 21.23
C THR A 146 -20.80 5.21 21.18
N VAL A 147 -19.51 4.88 21.26
CA VAL A 147 -19.03 3.49 21.26
C VAL A 147 -18.09 3.24 22.43
N GLU A 148 -18.30 2.08 23.06
CA GLU A 148 -17.45 1.53 24.11
C GLU A 148 -16.88 0.19 23.67
N VAL A 149 -15.61 -0.06 23.97
CA VAL A 149 -14.99 -1.38 23.91
C VAL A 149 -14.64 -1.80 25.32
N HIS A 150 -15.26 -2.89 25.74
CA HIS A 150 -15.07 -3.50 27.04
C HIS A 150 -14.08 -4.64 26.92
N ILE A 151 -13.10 -4.63 27.82
CA ILE A 151 -12.13 -5.70 28.01
C ILE A 151 -12.35 -6.27 29.39
N THR A 152 -12.69 -7.55 29.50
CA THR A 152 -12.87 -8.22 30.79
C THR A 152 -11.85 -9.36 30.91
N ALA A 153 -11.09 -9.35 32.00
CA ALA A 153 -10.12 -10.37 32.36
C ALA A 153 -10.29 -10.75 33.84
N PRO A 154 -11.07 -11.81 34.16
CA PRO A 154 -11.57 -12.06 35.52
C PRO A 154 -10.45 -12.28 36.57
N GLY A 155 -9.27 -12.74 36.16
CA GLY A 155 -8.12 -12.97 37.04
C GLY A 155 -7.40 -11.70 37.53
N GLN A 156 -7.93 -10.50 37.28
CA GLN A 156 -7.30 -9.21 37.61
C GLN A 156 -5.82 -9.14 37.20
N PRO A 157 -5.49 -9.46 35.93
CA PRO A 157 -4.11 -9.49 35.48
C PRO A 157 -3.48 -8.10 35.63
N LYS A 158 -2.15 -8.07 35.65
CA LYS A 158 -1.42 -6.82 35.47
C LYS A 158 -1.73 -6.28 34.06
N ILE A 159 -2.04 -4.99 33.98
CA ILE A 159 -2.39 -4.28 32.76
C ILE A 159 -1.59 -2.98 32.70
N THR A 160 -1.04 -2.69 31.52
CA THR A 160 -0.47 -1.38 31.19
C THR A 160 -1.20 -0.82 29.99
N VAL A 161 -1.77 0.39 30.09
CA VAL A 161 -2.28 1.13 28.93
C VAL A 161 -1.30 2.23 28.58
N GLN A 162 -0.93 2.31 27.30
CA GLN A 162 0.04 3.25 26.80
C GLN A 162 -0.42 3.95 25.53
N ASP A 163 0.08 5.16 25.32
CA ASP A 163 0.03 5.85 24.04
C ASP A 163 1.08 5.26 23.09
N GLY A 164 0.66 4.29 22.27
CA GLY A 164 1.55 3.58 21.37
C GLY A 164 2.02 4.40 20.17
N ARG A 165 1.52 5.63 19.96
CA ARG A 165 1.93 6.52 18.86
C ARG A 165 3.42 6.84 18.89
N LYS A 166 4.06 6.72 20.06
CA LYS A 166 5.52 6.78 20.20
C LYS A 166 6.26 5.79 19.29
N TRP A 167 5.65 4.65 18.99
CA TRP A 167 6.25 3.56 18.21
C TRP A 167 5.43 3.25 16.94
N ASP A 168 4.79 4.28 16.36
CA ASP A 168 3.90 4.14 15.20
C ASP A 168 2.78 3.11 15.42
N GLN A 169 2.34 2.96 16.68
CA GLN A 169 1.15 2.20 17.05
C GLN A 169 0.04 3.14 17.50
N GLU A 170 -1.07 2.55 17.91
CA GLU A 170 -2.21 3.29 18.45
C GLU A 170 -2.24 3.17 19.99
N PHE A 171 -3.28 3.67 20.66
CA PHE A 171 -3.48 3.38 22.08
C PHE A 171 -3.48 1.87 22.30
N THR A 172 -2.69 1.37 23.25
CA THR A 172 -2.51 -0.08 23.43
C THR A 172 -2.64 -0.47 24.89
N ALA A 173 -3.54 -1.41 25.15
CA ALA A 173 -3.61 -2.13 26.41
C ALA A 173 -2.74 -3.40 26.31
N MET A 174 -1.76 -3.54 27.19
CA MET A 174 -0.92 -4.71 27.38
C MET A 174 -1.42 -5.47 28.61
N ILE A 175 -2.00 -6.63 28.39
CA ILE A 175 -2.59 -7.49 29.43
C ILE A 175 -1.63 -8.65 29.63
N PHE A 176 -1.01 -8.71 30.80
CA PHE A 176 0.08 -9.65 31.05
C PHE A 176 -0.47 -11.06 31.25
N VAL A 177 -0.04 -11.98 30.38
CA VAL A 177 -0.20 -13.42 30.58
C VAL A 177 0.78 -13.88 31.65
N HIS A 178 2.01 -13.37 31.58
CA HIS A 178 3.06 -13.60 32.57
C HIS A 178 3.98 -12.38 32.68
N SER A 179 4.46 -12.10 33.89
CA SER A 179 5.46 -11.04 34.15
C SER A 179 6.72 -11.64 34.74
N GLY A 180 7.88 -11.25 34.20
CA GLY A 180 9.18 -11.76 34.64
C GLY A 180 9.52 -13.12 34.05
N HIS A 181 10.52 -13.78 34.64
CA HIS A 181 11.05 -15.05 34.19
C HIS A 181 9.95 -16.13 34.15
N LEU A 182 9.80 -16.80 33.00
CA LEU A 182 8.89 -17.94 32.79
C LEU A 182 9.73 -19.21 32.65
N PRO A 183 9.89 -20.02 33.72
CA PRO A 183 10.75 -21.19 33.67
C PRO A 183 10.28 -22.22 32.64
N ARG A 184 11.22 -23.02 32.13
CA ARG A 184 10.95 -24.06 31.14
C ARG A 184 9.88 -25.04 31.65
N GLY A 185 8.88 -25.30 30.81
CA GLY A 185 7.76 -26.20 31.12
C GLY A 185 6.68 -25.60 32.02
N ILE A 186 6.91 -24.45 32.65
CA ILE A 186 5.90 -23.77 33.45
C ILE A 186 4.91 -23.05 32.53
N GLU A 187 3.63 -23.21 32.83
CA GLU A 187 2.53 -22.64 32.06
C GLU A 187 1.87 -21.48 32.83
N ALA A 188 1.66 -20.37 32.12
CA ALA A 188 0.83 -19.25 32.54
C ALA A 188 -0.41 -19.16 31.65
N ARG A 189 -1.53 -18.68 32.20
CA ARG A 189 -2.82 -18.62 31.52
C ARG A 189 -3.45 -17.24 31.65
N LEU A 190 -4.16 -16.82 30.61
CA LEU A 190 -4.95 -15.60 30.59
C LEU A 190 -6.26 -15.84 29.84
N GLU A 191 -7.37 -15.44 30.44
CA GLU A 191 -8.67 -15.36 29.77
C GLU A 191 -9.07 -13.90 29.61
N VAL A 192 -9.43 -13.52 28.38
CA VAL A 192 -9.90 -12.17 28.05
C VAL A 192 -11.18 -12.26 27.23
N THR A 193 -12.17 -11.46 27.58
CA THR A 193 -13.37 -11.24 26.76
C THR A 193 -13.36 -9.82 26.24
N LEU A 194 -13.52 -9.66 24.93
CA LEU A 194 -13.70 -8.38 24.27
C LEU A 194 -15.13 -8.27 23.75
N HIS A 195 -15.81 -7.17 24.03
CA HIS A 195 -17.06 -6.83 23.35
C HIS A 195 -17.15 -5.33 23.12
N ALA A 196 -17.90 -4.93 22.10
CA ALA A 196 -18.20 -3.53 21.85
C ALA A 196 -19.68 -3.26 22.06
N ALA A 197 -20.00 -2.07 22.56
CA ALA A 197 -21.35 -1.60 22.85
C ALA A 197 -21.53 -0.17 22.31
N GLY A 198 -22.79 0.20 22.06
CA GLY A 198 -23.16 1.50 21.50
C GLY A 198 -23.54 1.44 20.02
N GLU A 199 -23.50 2.59 19.36
CA GLU A 199 -23.89 2.74 17.95
C GLU A 199 -22.82 3.52 17.19
N VAL A 200 -22.60 3.15 15.93
CA VAL A 200 -21.70 3.86 15.04
C VAL A 200 -22.37 5.09 14.43
N ASP A 201 -21.61 6.10 14.05
CA ASP A 201 -22.15 7.30 13.41
C ASP A 201 -22.67 7.01 11.99
N GLN A 202 -23.98 6.85 11.85
CA GLN A 202 -24.65 6.63 10.56
C GLN A 202 -25.21 7.92 9.95
N SER A 203 -24.78 9.09 10.43
CA SER A 203 -25.26 10.38 9.93
C SER A 203 -25.07 10.47 8.41
N PRO A 204 -26.08 10.97 7.66
CA PRO A 204 -25.95 11.16 6.22
C PRO A 204 -24.77 12.07 5.88
N VAL A 205 -24.06 11.75 4.80
CA VAL A 205 -22.95 12.56 4.30
C VAL A 205 -23.43 13.43 3.15
N ALA A 206 -23.11 14.73 3.22
CA ALA A 206 -23.32 15.68 2.14
C ALA A 206 -22.00 15.92 1.38
N LEU A 207 -22.06 15.76 0.05
CA LEU A 207 -20.94 15.97 -0.87
C LEU A 207 -21.34 16.98 -1.94
N THR A 208 -20.37 17.71 -2.47
CA THR A 208 -20.56 18.57 -3.65
C THR A 208 -19.51 18.25 -4.69
N VAL A 209 -19.92 18.21 -5.96
CA VAL A 209 -19.01 18.26 -7.12
C VAL A 209 -19.15 19.63 -7.75
N ASP A 210 -18.05 20.35 -7.94
CA ASP A 210 -18.02 21.59 -8.70
C ASP A 210 -17.41 21.34 -10.08
N PRO A 211 -18.25 21.20 -11.14
CA PRO A 211 -17.77 20.96 -12.49
C PRO A 211 -17.13 22.18 -13.15
N SER A 212 -17.21 23.37 -12.54
CA SER A 212 -16.58 24.60 -13.05
C SER A 212 -15.12 24.73 -12.61
N THR A 213 -14.73 24.07 -11.52
CA THR A 213 -13.38 24.13 -10.96
C THR A 213 -12.60 22.86 -11.31
N VAL A 214 -11.68 22.98 -12.27
CA VAL A 214 -10.68 21.93 -12.57
C VAL A 214 -9.51 22.07 -11.62
N ARG A 215 -9.18 20.99 -10.91
CA ARG A 215 -8.07 20.96 -9.94
C ARG A 215 -6.73 20.64 -10.59
N TYR A 216 -6.71 19.64 -11.44
CA TYR A 216 -5.53 19.19 -12.19
C TYR A 216 -5.95 18.27 -13.33
N ARG A 217 -5.03 17.95 -14.24
CA ARG A 217 -5.23 16.92 -15.26
C ARG A 217 -4.60 15.61 -14.80
N LEU A 218 -5.38 14.54 -14.79
CA LEU A 218 -4.92 13.18 -14.57
C LEU A 218 -4.63 12.56 -15.93
N LEU A 219 -3.36 12.27 -16.21
CA LEU A 219 -2.94 11.72 -17.50
C LEU A 219 -3.17 10.22 -17.57
N GLY A 220 -2.98 9.49 -16.47
CA GLY A 220 -3.29 8.06 -16.46
C GLY A 220 -3.11 7.36 -15.12
N ILE A 221 -3.81 6.24 -14.97
CA ILE A 221 -3.61 5.26 -13.91
C ILE A 221 -3.13 3.96 -14.56
N GLY A 222 -2.17 3.29 -13.93
CA GLY A 222 -1.69 1.99 -14.36
C GLY A 222 -0.90 1.30 -13.27
N GLY A 223 0.16 0.58 -13.66
CA GLY A 223 0.85 -0.28 -12.70
C GLY A 223 2.27 -0.66 -13.09
N ASN A 224 2.94 -1.24 -12.11
CA ASN A 224 4.29 -1.78 -12.23
C ASN A 224 4.26 -3.19 -12.83
N TYR A 225 5.18 -3.42 -13.75
CA TYR A 225 5.44 -4.67 -14.47
C TYR A 225 6.92 -5.03 -14.31
N CYS A 226 7.35 -5.17 -13.06
CA CYS A 226 8.76 -5.27 -12.70
C CYS A 226 9.16 -6.71 -12.40
N PHE A 227 8.47 -7.36 -11.45
CA PHE A 227 8.78 -8.72 -11.02
C PHE A 227 7.71 -9.71 -11.43
N ASN A 228 8.07 -11.00 -11.48
CA ASN A 228 7.17 -12.11 -11.83
C ASN A 228 6.27 -11.84 -13.06
N ILE A 229 6.84 -11.16 -14.07
CA ILE A 229 6.14 -10.69 -15.28
C ILE A 229 5.63 -11.84 -16.15
N GLU A 230 6.17 -13.04 -15.96
CA GLU A 230 5.75 -14.29 -16.58
C GLU A 230 4.43 -14.84 -16.03
N SER A 231 3.94 -14.31 -14.91
CA SER A 231 2.68 -14.72 -14.30
C SER A 231 1.49 -14.48 -15.23
N PRO A 232 0.47 -15.36 -15.24
CA PRO A 232 -0.78 -15.11 -15.98
C PRO A 232 -1.51 -13.84 -15.48
N VAL A 233 -1.19 -13.35 -14.27
CA VAL A 233 -1.67 -12.07 -13.75
C VAL A 233 -1.28 -10.91 -14.67
N THR A 234 -0.06 -10.91 -15.20
CA THR A 234 0.45 -9.89 -16.11
C THR A 234 -0.40 -9.78 -17.37
N ALA A 235 -0.71 -10.93 -17.99
CA ALA A 235 -1.55 -10.96 -19.18
C ALA A 235 -2.97 -10.48 -18.85
N TYR A 236 -3.54 -10.97 -17.74
CA TYR A 236 -4.90 -10.62 -17.33
C TYR A 236 -5.05 -9.12 -17.05
N THR A 237 -4.12 -8.49 -16.34
CA THR A 237 -4.16 -7.04 -16.06
C THR A 237 -4.04 -6.23 -17.35
N LEU A 238 -3.15 -6.60 -18.27
CA LEU A 238 -3.01 -5.93 -19.57
C LEU A 238 -4.23 -6.08 -20.49
N GLU A 239 -5.07 -7.08 -20.27
CA GLU A 239 -6.26 -7.37 -21.08
C GLU A 239 -7.57 -6.84 -20.48
N ASN A 240 -7.58 -6.54 -19.18
CA ASN A 240 -8.79 -6.24 -18.41
C ASN A 240 -8.76 -4.92 -17.66
N LEU A 241 -7.62 -4.22 -17.63
CA LEU A 241 -7.48 -2.86 -17.12
C LEU A 241 -7.12 -1.92 -18.28
N ASP A 242 -7.70 -0.72 -18.30
CA ASP A 242 -7.28 0.36 -19.20
C ASP A 242 -5.95 0.98 -18.71
N VAL A 243 -4.84 0.27 -18.93
CA VAL A 243 -3.50 0.67 -18.46
C VAL A 243 -3.02 1.92 -19.19
N ALA A 244 -3.07 3.06 -18.51
CA ALA A 244 -2.77 4.36 -19.09
C ALA A 244 -1.30 4.81 -18.93
N ALA A 245 -0.57 4.19 -18.01
CA ALA A 245 0.86 4.34 -17.83
C ALA A 245 1.45 3.06 -17.25
N ALA A 246 2.74 2.82 -17.44
CA ALA A 246 3.39 1.62 -16.91
C ALA A 246 4.77 1.92 -16.33
N ARG A 247 5.30 0.97 -15.56
CA ARG A 247 6.71 0.97 -15.16
C ARG A 247 7.30 -0.44 -15.31
N THR A 248 8.50 -0.53 -15.85
CA THR A 248 9.23 -1.81 -16.01
C THR A 248 10.54 -1.78 -15.24
N GLU A 249 11.08 -2.96 -14.94
CA GLU A 249 12.48 -3.05 -14.49
C GLU A 249 13.41 -2.88 -15.71
N ILE A 250 14.59 -2.28 -15.51
CA ILE A 250 15.78 -2.53 -16.33
C ILE A 250 16.56 -3.60 -15.59
N SER A 251 16.47 -4.84 -16.07
CA SER A 251 17.06 -6.01 -15.42
C SER A 251 18.57 -6.08 -15.61
N MET A 252 19.29 -5.10 -15.04
CA MET A 252 20.71 -4.88 -15.32
C MET A 252 21.58 -6.09 -14.95
N ARG A 253 21.20 -6.85 -13.92
CA ARG A 253 21.86 -8.12 -13.56
C ARG A 253 21.76 -9.22 -14.61
N LEU A 254 20.73 -9.18 -15.44
CA LEU A 254 20.54 -10.13 -16.54
C LEU A 254 21.15 -9.62 -17.84
N TRP A 255 21.13 -8.30 -18.05
CA TRP A 255 21.67 -7.66 -19.25
C TRP A 255 23.20 -7.56 -19.24
N ALA A 256 23.79 -7.20 -18.11
CA ALA A 256 25.22 -6.90 -18.04
C ALA A 256 26.07 -8.17 -18.22
N PRO A 257 27.07 -8.17 -19.12
CA PRO A 257 28.06 -9.24 -19.19
C PRO A 257 28.92 -9.25 -17.93
N ARG A 258 29.81 -10.25 -17.81
CA ARG A 258 30.76 -10.34 -16.69
C ARG A 258 31.78 -9.19 -16.68
N ARG A 259 32.06 -8.62 -17.85
CA ARG A 259 32.92 -7.46 -18.07
C ARG A 259 32.51 -6.77 -19.37
N ILE A 260 32.67 -5.45 -19.45
CA ILE A 260 32.45 -4.68 -20.67
C ILE A 260 33.82 -4.41 -21.31
N GLU A 261 34.05 -4.96 -22.50
CA GLU A 261 35.33 -4.86 -23.21
C GLU A 261 35.34 -3.74 -24.26
N SER A 262 34.18 -3.44 -24.84
CA SER A 262 34.01 -2.43 -25.87
C SER A 262 33.63 -1.08 -25.27
N ALA A 263 34.24 -0.01 -25.76
CA ALA A 263 33.88 1.36 -25.41
C ALA A 263 32.73 1.93 -26.27
N ASN A 264 32.22 1.16 -27.24
CA ASN A 264 31.16 1.59 -28.14
C ASN A 264 29.79 1.08 -27.65
N ASP A 265 28.88 1.99 -27.30
CA ASP A 265 27.53 1.65 -26.81
C ASP A 265 26.63 0.98 -27.86
N ARG A 266 27.04 1.01 -29.14
CA ARG A 266 26.36 0.27 -30.22
C ARG A 266 26.86 -1.16 -30.38
N ASP A 267 27.92 -1.54 -29.66
CA ASP A 267 28.40 -2.93 -29.62
C ASP A 267 27.67 -3.72 -28.51
N TRP A 268 26.38 -3.95 -28.72
CA TRP A 268 25.55 -4.72 -27.77
C TRP A 268 25.64 -6.23 -27.97
N LYS A 269 26.41 -6.75 -28.93
CA LYS A 269 26.52 -8.22 -29.15
C LYS A 269 26.79 -9.02 -27.86
N PRO A 270 27.75 -8.66 -26.99
CA PRO A 270 27.99 -9.41 -25.75
C PRO A 270 26.85 -9.31 -24.74
N PHE A 271 26.03 -8.24 -24.81
CA PHE A 271 24.87 -8.05 -23.94
C PHE A 271 23.63 -8.78 -24.48
N ALA A 272 23.37 -8.67 -25.78
CA ALA A 272 22.23 -9.23 -26.49
C ALA A 272 22.16 -10.77 -26.42
N ALA A 273 23.27 -11.45 -26.07
CA ALA A 273 23.30 -12.88 -25.82
C ALA A 273 22.34 -13.32 -24.69
N ALA A 274 21.99 -12.42 -23.75
CA ALA A 274 21.02 -12.70 -22.68
C ALA A 274 19.55 -12.69 -23.16
N ASP A 275 19.28 -12.17 -24.36
CA ASP A 275 17.95 -12.04 -24.95
C ASP A 275 17.55 -13.30 -25.76
N THR A 276 17.44 -14.44 -25.09
CA THR A 276 16.98 -15.71 -25.66
C THR A 276 15.44 -15.81 -25.66
N PRO A 277 14.81 -16.64 -26.52
CA PRO A 277 13.35 -16.71 -26.63
C PRO A 277 12.59 -16.92 -25.30
N ASP A 278 13.17 -17.72 -24.39
CA ASP A 278 12.56 -18.05 -23.10
C ASP A 278 13.07 -17.21 -21.93
N SER A 279 13.97 -16.24 -22.18
CA SER A 279 14.55 -15.45 -21.11
C SER A 279 13.53 -14.46 -20.53
N ARG A 280 13.69 -14.15 -19.23
CA ARG A 280 12.95 -13.05 -18.60
C ARG A 280 13.19 -11.73 -19.32
N LEU A 281 14.42 -11.50 -19.80
CA LEU A 281 14.79 -10.29 -20.52
C LEU A 281 14.02 -10.14 -21.84
N ARG A 282 13.80 -11.23 -22.59
CA ARG A 282 12.94 -11.21 -23.78
C ARG A 282 11.53 -10.74 -23.43
N ARG A 283 10.96 -11.23 -22.33
CA ARG A 283 9.61 -10.86 -21.87
C ARG A 283 9.53 -9.38 -21.48
N GLU A 284 10.56 -8.88 -20.79
CA GLU A 284 10.70 -7.46 -20.45
C GLU A 284 10.68 -6.57 -21.70
N PHE A 285 11.51 -6.88 -22.71
CA PHE A 285 11.52 -6.13 -23.97
C PHE A 285 10.20 -6.22 -24.75
N LEU A 286 9.53 -7.38 -24.76
CA LEU A 286 8.22 -7.54 -25.39
C LEU A 286 7.13 -6.73 -24.69
N LEU A 287 7.20 -6.58 -23.36
CA LEU A 287 6.31 -5.68 -22.61
C LEU A 287 6.56 -4.22 -22.99
N MET A 288 7.82 -3.79 -23.02
CA MET A 288 8.19 -2.44 -23.44
C MET A 288 7.75 -2.15 -24.89
N GLN A 289 7.89 -3.13 -25.79
CA GLN A 289 7.38 -3.05 -27.16
C GLN A 289 5.85 -2.88 -27.18
N ARG A 290 5.13 -3.64 -26.36
CA ARG A 290 3.66 -3.53 -26.27
C ARG A 290 3.25 -2.12 -25.84
N PHE A 291 3.89 -1.56 -24.80
CA PHE A 291 3.59 -0.20 -24.34
C PHE A 291 3.90 0.84 -25.41
N SER A 292 5.06 0.75 -26.05
CA SER A 292 5.48 1.67 -27.12
C SER A 292 4.53 1.63 -28.31
N ARG A 293 4.13 0.43 -28.77
CA ARG A 293 3.16 0.26 -29.87
C ARG A 293 1.77 0.78 -29.51
N ALA A 294 1.37 0.67 -28.25
CA ALA A 294 0.09 1.15 -27.77
C ALA A 294 0.10 2.66 -27.42
N GLY A 295 1.25 3.34 -27.52
CA GLY A 295 1.40 4.73 -27.09
C GLY A 295 1.16 4.93 -25.59
N ILE A 296 1.40 3.90 -24.79
CA ILE A 296 1.31 3.98 -23.32
C ILE A 296 2.64 4.54 -22.81
N PRO A 297 2.66 5.70 -22.13
CA PRO A 297 3.89 6.23 -21.56
C PRO A 297 4.38 5.34 -20.42
N TYR A 298 5.68 5.16 -20.30
CA TYR A 298 6.24 4.30 -19.26
C TYR A 298 7.63 4.72 -18.77
N ALA A 299 7.87 4.43 -17.49
CA ALA A 299 9.18 4.52 -16.87
C ALA A 299 9.90 3.16 -16.89
N SER A 300 11.22 3.17 -16.92
CA SER A 300 12.03 1.97 -16.67
C SER A 300 13.03 2.25 -15.56
N SER A 301 13.10 1.37 -14.56
CA SER A 301 13.86 1.64 -13.33
C SER A 301 14.76 0.49 -12.94
N ILE A 302 15.86 0.80 -12.24
CA ILE A 302 16.76 -0.22 -11.71
C ILE A 302 16.52 -0.42 -10.22
N TRP A 303 16.20 -1.66 -9.85
CA TRP A 303 16.30 -2.12 -8.47
C TRP A 303 17.70 -2.64 -8.20
N ARG A 304 18.17 -3.63 -8.97
CA ARG A 304 19.38 -4.39 -8.62
C ARG A 304 20.53 -4.18 -9.59
N MET A 305 21.68 -3.78 -9.05
CA MET A 305 22.95 -3.66 -9.79
C MET A 305 23.73 -4.98 -9.78
N PRO A 306 24.51 -5.27 -10.84
CA PRO A 306 25.62 -6.22 -10.78
C PRO A 306 26.65 -5.80 -9.72
N LEU A 307 27.05 -6.72 -8.83
CA LEU A 307 27.97 -6.43 -7.73
C LEU A 307 29.40 -6.08 -8.18
N TRP A 308 29.76 -6.32 -9.43
CA TRP A 308 31.05 -5.88 -9.98
C TRP A 308 31.00 -4.41 -10.46
N MET A 309 29.81 -3.82 -10.62
CA MET A 309 29.61 -2.39 -10.95
C MET A 309 29.20 -1.54 -9.73
N ALA A 310 29.04 -2.14 -8.55
CA ALA A 310 28.58 -1.43 -7.37
C ALA A 310 29.12 -2.08 -6.08
N THR A 311 29.38 -1.26 -5.07
CA THR A 311 29.98 -1.69 -3.81
C THR A 311 28.89 -1.92 -2.77
N PRO A 312 28.82 -3.10 -2.12
CA PRO A 312 27.91 -3.34 -1.01
C PRO A 312 28.09 -2.34 0.13
N VAL A 313 26.99 -1.89 0.73
CA VAL A 313 26.99 -1.02 1.90
C VAL A 313 26.07 -1.55 3.00
N GLY A 314 26.56 -1.56 4.24
CA GLY A 314 25.82 -2.06 5.39
C GLY A 314 25.68 -3.59 5.42
N GLN A 315 24.82 -4.08 6.31
CA GLN A 315 24.55 -5.52 6.45
C GLN A 315 23.52 -6.00 5.42
N ARG A 316 23.75 -7.19 4.87
CA ARG A 316 22.83 -7.89 3.98
C ARG A 316 21.50 -8.18 4.69
N GLN A 317 20.38 -7.81 4.07
CA GLN A 317 19.05 -8.12 4.57
C GLN A 317 18.42 -9.25 3.73
N GLY A 318 18.53 -10.49 4.21
CA GLY A 318 18.05 -11.66 3.47
C GLY A 318 18.78 -11.83 2.13
N ASN A 319 18.05 -11.79 1.01
CA ASN A 319 18.63 -11.86 -0.35
C ASN A 319 18.97 -10.50 -0.95
N GLN A 320 18.72 -9.42 -0.22
CA GLN A 320 18.93 -8.05 -0.68
C GLN A 320 20.32 -7.55 -0.28
N VAL A 321 21.02 -6.93 -1.23
CA VAL A 321 22.33 -6.31 -1.01
C VAL A 321 22.22 -4.86 -1.42
N ARG A 322 22.17 -3.99 -0.42
CA ARG A 322 22.26 -2.54 -0.65
C ARG A 322 23.66 -2.20 -1.18
N VAL A 323 23.72 -1.37 -2.20
CA VAL A 323 24.97 -0.96 -2.87
C VAL A 323 25.04 0.55 -3.10
N ARG A 324 26.26 1.04 -3.32
CA ARG A 324 26.56 2.36 -3.90
C ARG A 324 27.37 2.20 -5.18
N ILE A 325 27.26 3.15 -6.09
CA ILE A 325 28.07 3.17 -7.33
C ILE A 325 29.32 4.01 -7.06
N ALA A 326 30.48 3.38 -7.09
CA ALA A 326 31.75 4.09 -6.96
C ALA A 326 32.06 4.92 -8.22
N GLU A 327 32.87 5.97 -8.08
CA GLU A 327 33.19 6.89 -9.17
C GLU A 327 33.71 6.17 -10.42
N ASP A 328 34.65 5.25 -10.21
CA ASP A 328 35.29 4.46 -11.28
C ASP A 328 34.34 3.50 -12.01
N ASN A 329 33.17 3.21 -11.44
CA ASN A 329 32.19 2.31 -12.04
C ASN A 329 31.20 3.03 -12.97
N TRP A 330 31.06 4.37 -12.89
CA TRP A 330 30.11 5.10 -13.71
C TRP A 330 30.27 4.87 -15.22
N PRO A 331 31.49 4.80 -15.79
CA PRO A 331 31.64 4.46 -17.21
C PRO A 331 30.97 3.14 -17.60
N ASP A 332 31.10 2.09 -16.78
CA ASP A 332 30.45 0.79 -17.02
C ASP A 332 28.93 0.85 -16.84
N VAL A 333 28.46 1.58 -15.82
CA VAL A 333 27.03 1.78 -15.58
C VAL A 333 26.37 2.50 -16.76
N LEU A 334 26.99 3.58 -17.24
CA LEU A 334 26.50 4.35 -18.39
C LEU A 334 26.46 3.48 -19.64
N ARG A 335 27.54 2.75 -19.95
CA ARG A 335 27.59 1.81 -21.08
C ARG A 335 26.47 0.77 -21.00
N CYS A 336 26.26 0.19 -19.83
CA CYS A 336 25.22 -0.84 -19.64
C CYS A 336 23.80 -0.28 -19.84
N LEU A 337 23.53 0.94 -19.37
CA LEU A 337 22.28 1.66 -19.62
C LEU A 337 22.09 2.00 -21.10
N GLY A 338 23.13 2.57 -21.73
CA GLY A 338 23.11 2.96 -23.13
C GLY A 338 22.85 1.78 -24.06
N THR A 339 23.59 0.67 -23.88
CA THR A 339 23.41 -0.55 -24.70
C THR A 339 22.04 -1.17 -24.51
N TYR A 340 21.51 -1.18 -23.28
CA TYR A 340 20.17 -1.71 -22.99
C TYR A 340 19.09 -0.93 -23.76
N LEU A 341 19.10 0.40 -23.65
CA LEU A 341 18.07 1.25 -24.25
C LEU A 341 18.19 1.33 -25.77
N LEU A 342 19.41 1.40 -26.31
CA LEU A 342 19.61 1.35 -27.76
C LEU A 342 19.15 0.01 -28.35
N TYR A 343 19.48 -1.11 -27.70
CA TYR A 343 19.03 -2.42 -28.14
C TYR A 343 17.49 -2.56 -28.08
N ALA A 344 16.86 -2.09 -26.99
CA ALA A 344 15.41 -2.05 -26.88
C ALA A 344 14.77 -1.20 -28.00
N LYS A 345 15.34 -0.02 -28.27
CA LYS A 345 14.86 0.90 -29.30
C LYS A 345 14.99 0.30 -30.70
N GLU A 346 16.18 -0.20 -31.05
CA GLU A 346 16.45 -0.66 -32.41
C GLU A 346 15.83 -2.02 -32.72
N LYS A 347 15.84 -2.97 -31.78
CA LYS A 347 15.29 -4.31 -32.02
C LYS A 347 13.79 -4.40 -31.77
N TYR A 348 13.30 -3.69 -30.75
CA TYR A 348 11.92 -3.82 -30.30
C TYR A 348 11.06 -2.58 -30.58
N GLY A 349 11.64 -1.48 -31.08
CA GLY A 349 10.93 -0.22 -31.23
C GLY A 349 10.49 0.35 -29.88
N ALA A 350 11.24 0.05 -28.81
CA ALA A 350 10.84 0.33 -27.45
C ALA A 350 11.79 1.30 -26.76
N GLU A 351 11.27 2.43 -26.29
CA GLU A 351 12.05 3.46 -25.61
C GLU A 351 11.21 4.12 -24.51
N PRO A 352 11.59 3.96 -23.22
CA PRO A 352 10.84 4.55 -22.11
C PRO A 352 10.89 6.07 -22.14
N ASP A 353 9.86 6.71 -21.61
CA ASP A 353 9.82 8.17 -21.46
C ASP A 353 10.68 8.61 -20.28
N TRP A 354 10.75 7.78 -19.23
CA TRP A 354 11.48 8.11 -18.01
C TRP A 354 12.39 7.00 -17.50
N PHE A 355 13.43 7.39 -16.77
CA PHE A 355 14.38 6.52 -16.08
C PHE A 355 14.64 6.99 -14.64
N CYS A 356 14.81 6.04 -13.71
CA CYS A 356 15.33 6.28 -12.36
C CYS A 356 15.97 5.02 -11.73
N PHE A 357 16.67 5.21 -10.63
CA PHE A 357 16.91 4.13 -9.66
C PHE A 357 15.73 4.05 -8.69
N ASN A 358 15.40 2.85 -8.22
CA ASN A 358 14.29 2.64 -7.29
C ASN A 358 14.64 3.02 -5.85
N GLU A 359 13.83 3.87 -5.22
CA GLU A 359 13.97 4.28 -3.82
C GLU A 359 15.41 4.66 -3.39
N PRO A 360 16.10 5.50 -4.18
CA PRO A 360 17.52 5.73 -3.98
C PRO A 360 17.81 6.48 -2.67
N ASN A 361 16.82 7.18 -2.12
CA ASN A 361 16.91 7.95 -0.89
C ASN A 361 17.08 7.09 0.38
N ILE A 362 16.51 5.88 0.41
CA ILE A 362 16.73 4.93 1.51
C ILE A 362 17.64 3.77 1.10
N GLY A 363 17.84 3.61 -0.21
CA GLY A 363 18.63 2.54 -0.80
C GLY A 363 18.05 1.17 -0.48
N VAL A 364 16.87 0.86 -1.01
CA VAL A 364 16.35 -0.52 -0.94
C VAL A 364 17.39 -1.47 -1.53
N ASP A 365 17.90 -1.15 -2.70
CA ASP A 365 19.04 -1.84 -3.31
C ASP A 365 20.15 -0.86 -3.77
N VAL A 366 19.83 0.26 -4.43
CA VAL A 366 20.84 1.29 -4.81
C VAL A 366 20.67 2.52 -3.93
N LEU A 367 21.67 2.86 -3.12
CA LEU A 367 21.66 4.04 -2.25
C LEU A 367 22.37 5.22 -2.92
N LEU A 368 21.73 6.39 -2.98
CA LEU A 368 22.35 7.64 -3.40
C LEU A 368 22.05 8.74 -2.37
N THR A 369 23.04 9.55 -2.00
CA THR A 369 22.79 10.82 -1.31
C THR A 369 22.03 11.79 -2.24
N PRO A 370 21.43 12.88 -1.71
CA PRO A 370 20.84 13.93 -2.53
C PRO A 370 21.78 14.48 -3.63
N GLU A 371 23.08 14.63 -3.33
CA GLU A 371 24.10 15.10 -4.27
C GLU A 371 24.47 14.01 -5.29
N GLU A 372 24.65 12.77 -4.85
CA GLU A 372 24.88 11.63 -5.75
C GLU A 372 23.70 11.44 -6.72
N HIS A 373 22.46 11.70 -6.28
CA HIS A 373 21.26 11.67 -7.12
C HIS A 373 21.30 12.74 -8.22
N ARG A 374 21.64 13.99 -7.87
CA ARG A 374 21.87 15.08 -8.83
C ARG A 374 22.97 14.73 -9.83
N ASP A 375 24.09 14.19 -9.36
CA ASP A 375 25.23 13.90 -10.21
C ASP A 375 24.95 12.71 -11.13
N ALA A 376 24.21 11.69 -10.65
CA ALA A 376 23.69 10.61 -11.48
C ALA A 376 22.77 11.12 -12.58
N MET A 377 21.86 12.05 -12.25
CA MET A 377 20.96 12.69 -13.22
C MET A 377 21.73 13.39 -14.35
N LYS A 378 22.81 14.11 -14.03
CA LYS A 378 23.67 14.75 -15.03
C LYS A 378 24.39 13.73 -15.91
N ARG A 379 25.04 12.73 -15.31
CA ARG A 379 25.82 11.71 -16.02
C ARG A 379 24.93 10.90 -16.97
N VAL A 380 23.83 10.35 -16.46
CA VAL A 380 22.92 9.52 -17.23
C VAL A 380 22.19 10.34 -18.28
N GLY A 381 21.69 11.53 -17.92
CA GLY A 381 21.00 12.41 -18.85
C GLY A 381 21.88 12.87 -20.02
N ALA A 382 23.13 13.27 -19.75
CA ALA A 382 24.09 13.65 -20.78
C ALA A 382 24.41 12.47 -21.71
N HIS A 383 24.58 11.29 -21.13
CA HIS A 383 24.84 10.07 -21.89
C HIS A 383 23.66 9.70 -22.81
N PHE A 384 22.42 9.74 -22.30
CA PHE A 384 21.23 9.49 -23.12
C PHE A 384 21.08 10.50 -24.26
N ALA A 385 21.33 11.78 -23.99
CA ALA A 385 21.30 12.81 -25.02
C ALA A 385 22.37 12.57 -26.11
N ALA A 386 23.59 12.18 -25.73
CA ALA A 386 24.66 11.85 -26.68
C ALA A 386 24.31 10.64 -27.57
N LEU A 387 23.53 9.68 -27.05
CA LEU A 387 23.04 8.53 -27.80
C LEU A 387 21.77 8.81 -28.62
N GLY A 388 21.20 10.01 -28.54
CA GLY A 388 19.95 10.36 -29.24
C GLY A 388 18.71 9.69 -28.66
N LEU A 389 18.73 9.36 -27.36
CA LEU A 389 17.59 8.83 -26.63
C LEU A 389 16.69 9.97 -26.12
N LYS A 390 15.36 9.81 -26.23
CA LYS A 390 14.34 10.73 -25.71
C LYS A 390 14.16 10.61 -24.19
N THR A 391 14.55 9.47 -23.61
CA THR A 391 14.32 9.12 -22.21
C THR A 391 14.86 10.21 -21.28
N LYS A 392 14.04 10.67 -20.35
CA LYS A 392 14.36 11.69 -19.35
C LYS A 392 14.49 11.10 -17.96
N TRP A 393 15.09 11.84 -17.04
CA TRP A 393 15.21 11.46 -15.64
C TRP A 393 13.91 11.74 -14.87
N MET A 394 13.54 10.84 -13.96
CA MET A 394 12.41 11.01 -13.03
C MET A 394 12.92 11.33 -11.62
N ILE A 395 12.53 12.49 -11.08
CA ILE A 395 13.03 13.04 -9.81
C ILE A 395 12.01 12.82 -8.69
N ALA A 396 12.19 12.04 -7.65
CA ALA A 396 13.40 11.39 -7.19
C ALA A 396 13.19 9.90 -6.93
N ASP A 397 11.97 9.42 -7.17
CA ASP A 397 11.55 8.05 -6.87
C ASP A 397 11.72 7.69 -5.39
N ALA A 398 11.42 8.64 -4.52
CA ALA A 398 11.62 8.49 -3.08
C ALA A 398 10.65 7.48 -2.47
N ALA A 399 11.12 6.68 -1.50
CA ALA A 399 10.41 5.55 -0.90
C ALA A 399 9.08 5.82 -0.17
N GLY A 400 8.71 7.08 0.02
CA GLY A 400 7.51 7.44 0.78
C GLY A 400 7.18 8.92 0.59
N PRO A 401 6.01 9.39 1.04
CA PRO A 401 5.61 10.79 0.90
C PRO A 401 6.08 11.70 2.05
N ARG A 402 6.39 11.14 3.23
CA ARG A 402 6.56 11.89 4.48
C ARG A 402 7.90 12.62 4.55
N GLY A 403 7.93 13.90 4.18
CA GLY A 403 9.11 14.76 4.31
C GLY A 403 10.28 14.41 3.37
N THR A 404 10.09 13.46 2.47
CA THR A 404 11.10 12.94 1.54
C THR A 404 11.31 13.81 0.30
N HIS A 405 10.36 14.69 0.00
CA HIS A 405 10.44 15.66 -1.09
C HIS A 405 11.73 16.52 -1.02
N VAL A 406 12.27 16.72 0.18
CA VAL A 406 13.54 17.44 0.42
C VAL A 406 14.78 16.73 -0.16
N TYR A 407 14.70 15.42 -0.42
CA TYR A 407 15.78 14.65 -1.04
C TYR A 407 16.08 15.14 -2.46
N ALA A 408 15.07 15.64 -3.17
CA ALA A 408 15.22 16.17 -4.53
C ALA A 408 15.96 17.51 -4.58
N ARG A 409 16.15 18.20 -3.45
CA ARG A 409 16.58 19.61 -3.40
C ARG A 409 17.87 19.88 -4.21
N PRO A 410 18.98 19.13 -4.03
CA PRO A 410 20.20 19.41 -4.81
C PRO A 410 20.03 19.20 -6.32
N ALA A 411 19.13 18.31 -6.76
CA ALA A 411 18.86 18.09 -8.17
C ALA A 411 18.03 19.23 -8.78
N ILE A 412 17.00 19.69 -8.06
CA ILE A 412 16.09 20.73 -8.57
C ILE A 412 16.69 22.14 -8.51
N GLU A 413 17.72 22.34 -7.69
CA GLU A 413 18.49 23.59 -7.58
C GLU A 413 19.68 23.65 -8.54
N ASP A 414 20.01 22.55 -9.25
CA ASP A 414 21.09 22.49 -10.24
C ASP A 414 20.52 22.65 -11.67
N PRO A 415 20.77 23.78 -12.35
CA PRO A 415 20.27 24.01 -13.72
C PRO A 415 20.78 23.01 -14.75
N GLU A 416 21.99 22.45 -14.55
CA GLU A 416 22.55 21.43 -15.45
C GLU A 416 21.79 20.11 -15.31
N ALA A 417 21.52 19.69 -14.08
CA ALA A 417 20.72 18.50 -13.81
C ALA A 417 19.31 18.65 -14.42
N MET A 418 18.67 19.79 -14.19
CA MET A 418 17.30 20.05 -14.67
C MET A 418 17.12 19.98 -16.19
N ARG A 419 18.17 20.08 -17.00
CA ARG A 419 18.11 19.85 -18.48
C ARG A 419 17.62 18.43 -18.84
N TYR A 420 17.79 17.50 -17.92
CA TYR A 420 17.47 16.09 -18.11
C TYR A 420 16.20 15.65 -17.39
N ALA A 421 15.52 16.55 -16.67
CA ALA A 421 14.30 16.23 -15.94
C ALA A 421 13.11 15.96 -16.88
N GLY A 422 12.28 14.97 -16.54
CA GLY A 422 11.06 14.65 -17.28
C GLY A 422 9.82 14.44 -16.41
N ALA A 423 9.98 14.13 -15.14
CA ALA A 423 8.88 13.96 -14.18
C ALA A 423 9.38 14.13 -12.75
N VAL A 424 8.44 14.40 -11.83
CA VAL A 424 8.66 14.27 -10.39
C VAL A 424 8.00 13.00 -9.90
N SER A 425 8.64 12.20 -9.03
CA SER A 425 8.05 10.99 -8.47
C SER A 425 8.39 10.71 -7.01
N PHE A 426 7.44 10.02 -6.37
CA PHE A 426 7.57 9.40 -5.06
C PHE A 426 6.72 8.12 -5.01
N HIS A 427 6.97 7.29 -3.99
CA HIS A 427 6.16 6.13 -3.66
C HIS A 427 5.22 6.45 -2.50
N SER A 428 4.06 5.82 -2.46
CA SER A 428 3.03 6.18 -1.48
C SER A 428 3.09 5.38 -0.18
N TRP A 429 4.12 4.56 0.03
CA TRP A 429 4.19 3.59 1.12
C TRP A 429 3.90 4.24 2.49
N ASN A 430 3.08 3.56 3.30
CA ASN A 430 2.61 3.99 4.63
C ASN A 430 1.72 5.24 4.67
N GLY A 431 1.36 5.85 3.54
CA GLY A 431 0.50 7.03 3.51
C GLY A 431 1.15 8.31 4.06
N ALA A 432 0.44 9.42 3.95
CA ALA A 432 0.85 10.75 4.43
C ALA A 432 -0.35 11.60 4.84
N SER A 433 -0.09 12.71 5.53
CA SER A 433 -1.11 13.75 5.71
C SER A 433 -1.37 14.49 4.39
N PRO A 434 -2.54 15.17 4.25
CA PRO A 434 -2.82 16.03 3.09
C PRO A 434 -1.71 17.03 2.79
N GLU A 435 -1.09 17.64 3.80
CA GLU A 435 -0.02 18.62 3.66
C GLU A 435 1.26 17.99 3.10
N GLN A 436 1.59 16.77 3.55
CA GLN A 436 2.76 16.03 3.08
C GLN A 436 2.59 15.60 1.61
N TYR A 437 1.39 15.24 1.20
CA TYR A 437 1.08 15.00 -0.22
C TYR A 437 1.13 16.30 -1.04
N ASN A 438 0.57 17.38 -0.51
CA ASN A 438 0.55 18.68 -1.18
C ASN A 438 1.97 19.24 -1.40
N ALA A 439 2.93 18.96 -0.51
CA ALA A 439 4.33 19.36 -0.70
C ALA A 439 4.96 18.76 -1.99
N TRP A 440 4.57 17.53 -2.36
CA TRP A 440 4.99 16.93 -3.63
C TRP A 440 4.30 17.58 -4.83
N ALA A 441 2.99 17.87 -4.71
CA ALA A 441 2.21 18.56 -5.74
C ALA A 441 2.80 19.94 -6.05
N GLU A 442 3.05 20.76 -5.02
CA GLU A 442 3.62 22.10 -5.15
C GLU A 442 5.01 22.08 -5.79
N MET A 443 5.84 21.08 -5.44
CA MET A 443 7.14 20.93 -6.09
C MET A 443 7.00 20.66 -7.59
N ALA A 444 6.15 19.70 -7.98
CA ALA A 444 5.95 19.36 -9.38
C ALA A 444 5.36 20.54 -10.18
N GLU A 445 4.38 21.25 -9.60
CA GLU A 445 3.79 22.46 -10.17
C GLU A 445 4.83 23.57 -10.37
N LYS A 446 5.69 23.83 -9.36
CA LYS A 446 6.79 24.81 -9.45
C LYS A 446 7.78 24.45 -10.56
N LEU A 447 8.09 23.17 -10.72
CA LEU A 447 9.01 22.68 -11.74
C LEU A 447 8.35 22.55 -13.13
N LYS A 448 7.02 22.66 -13.21
CA LYS A 448 6.23 22.40 -14.42
C LYS A 448 6.47 21.00 -15.00
N LEU A 449 6.64 20.02 -14.12
CA LEU A 449 6.83 18.61 -14.46
C LEU A 449 5.62 17.80 -13.99
N PRO A 450 5.26 16.70 -14.68
CA PRO A 450 4.21 15.82 -14.19
C PRO A 450 4.64 15.14 -12.89
N LEU A 451 3.74 15.09 -11.91
CA LEU A 451 3.90 14.30 -10.70
C LEU A 451 3.42 12.86 -10.94
N MET A 452 4.26 11.90 -10.58
CA MET A 452 3.98 10.47 -10.66
C MET A 452 4.06 9.84 -9.27
N VAL A 453 3.01 9.13 -8.88
CA VAL A 453 3.10 8.14 -7.80
C VAL A 453 3.60 6.84 -8.44
N ALA A 454 4.91 6.63 -8.44
CA ALA A 454 5.56 5.57 -9.23
C ALA A 454 5.45 4.17 -8.61
N GLU A 455 5.15 4.10 -7.31
CA GLU A 455 4.61 2.92 -6.63
C GLU A 455 3.49 3.36 -5.68
N ALA A 456 2.26 2.98 -6.00
CA ALA A 456 1.11 3.14 -5.15
C ALA A 456 0.85 1.84 -4.36
N GLY A 457 0.83 1.96 -3.03
CA GLY A 457 0.58 0.89 -2.07
C GLY A 457 0.62 1.41 -0.63
N VAL A 458 0.04 0.66 0.31
CA VAL A 458 -0.13 1.11 1.72
C VAL A 458 0.85 0.47 2.71
N ASP A 459 1.44 -0.67 2.37
CA ASP A 459 2.40 -1.40 3.23
C ASP A 459 3.40 -2.16 2.34
N PRO A 460 4.68 -1.74 2.30
CA PRO A 460 5.71 -2.36 1.46
C PRO A 460 6.09 -3.77 1.91
N PHE A 461 5.68 -4.18 3.11
CA PHE A 461 5.96 -5.49 3.69
C PHE A 461 4.74 -6.42 3.72
N ALA A 462 3.62 -6.03 3.11
CA ALA A 462 2.41 -6.86 3.11
C ALA A 462 2.62 -8.22 2.40
N TRP A 463 3.59 -8.30 1.49
CA TRP A 463 3.93 -9.53 0.75
C TRP A 463 4.49 -10.64 1.64
N GLN A 464 5.23 -10.29 2.71
CA GLN A 464 5.91 -11.26 3.58
C GLN A 464 4.97 -12.23 4.31
N GLY A 465 3.69 -11.88 4.43
CA GLY A 465 2.67 -12.73 5.05
C GLY A 465 1.38 -12.80 4.24
N GLY A 466 1.40 -12.40 2.96
CA GLY A 466 0.21 -12.44 2.11
C GLY A 466 -0.93 -11.49 2.52
N ARG A 467 -0.69 -10.53 3.42
CA ARG A 467 -1.71 -9.61 3.97
C ARG A 467 -2.44 -8.81 2.87
N TYR A 468 -1.75 -8.55 1.76
CA TYR A 468 -2.30 -7.87 0.58
C TYR A 468 -3.48 -8.61 -0.08
N ARG A 469 -3.68 -9.89 0.22
CA ARG A 469 -4.77 -10.72 -0.31
C ARG A 469 -6.09 -10.53 0.45
N THR A 470 -6.06 -9.85 1.60
CA THR A 470 -7.25 -9.70 2.45
C THR A 470 -8.15 -8.57 1.96
N PHE A 471 -9.46 -8.72 2.14
CA PHE A 471 -10.42 -7.66 1.82
C PHE A 471 -10.15 -6.36 2.60
N ALA A 472 -9.75 -6.47 3.88
CA ALA A 472 -9.39 -5.30 4.69
C ALA A 472 -8.20 -4.53 4.10
N TYR A 473 -7.23 -5.23 3.50
CA TYR A 473 -6.14 -4.58 2.78
C TYR A 473 -6.65 -3.87 1.52
N ALA A 474 -7.54 -4.52 0.76
CA ALA A 474 -8.13 -3.94 -0.44
C ALA A 474 -8.90 -2.63 -0.14
N VAL A 475 -9.65 -2.57 0.97
CA VAL A 475 -10.34 -1.35 1.43
C VAL A 475 -9.34 -0.24 1.79
N ARG A 476 -8.25 -0.58 2.49
CA ARG A 476 -7.19 0.38 2.81
C ARG A 476 -6.55 0.95 1.55
N GLU A 477 -6.25 0.11 0.57
CA GLU A 477 -5.67 0.53 -0.71
C GLU A 477 -6.64 1.38 -1.54
N MET A 478 -7.94 1.02 -1.58
CA MET A 478 -9.00 1.83 -2.19
C MET A 478 -9.07 3.23 -1.58
N THR A 479 -9.07 3.31 -0.25
CA THR A 479 -9.12 4.58 0.49
C THR A 479 -7.90 5.43 0.17
N HIS A 480 -6.73 4.81 0.22
CA HIS A 480 -5.45 5.44 -0.06
C HIS A 480 -5.37 5.98 -1.51
N TYR A 481 -5.93 5.26 -2.48
CA TYR A 481 -6.04 5.75 -3.86
C TYR A 481 -6.87 7.04 -3.95
N ALA A 482 -8.00 7.08 -3.25
CA ALA A 482 -8.83 8.29 -3.19
C ALA A 482 -8.09 9.45 -2.50
N GLU A 483 -7.35 9.19 -1.42
CA GLU A 483 -6.51 10.20 -0.75
C GLU A 483 -5.39 10.73 -1.66
N LEU A 484 -4.71 9.89 -2.44
CA LEU A 484 -3.71 10.31 -3.41
C LEU A 484 -4.31 11.25 -4.47
N LEU A 485 -5.46 10.88 -5.03
CA LEU A 485 -6.18 11.71 -6.01
C LEU A 485 -6.66 13.02 -5.38
N LEU A 486 -7.10 12.99 -4.11
CA LEU A 486 -7.56 14.16 -3.40
C LEU A 486 -6.43 15.11 -2.98
N HIS A 487 -5.27 14.61 -2.58
CA HIS A 487 -4.28 15.44 -1.88
C HIS A 487 -2.95 15.58 -2.63
N ALA A 488 -2.49 14.53 -3.33
CA ALA A 488 -1.25 14.60 -4.09
C ALA A 488 -1.43 15.20 -5.49
N ARG A 489 -2.65 15.22 -6.04
CA ARG A 489 -2.97 15.73 -7.39
C ARG A 489 -2.05 15.18 -8.50
N PRO A 490 -1.77 13.85 -8.55
CA PRO A 490 -0.78 13.32 -9.48
C PRO A 490 -1.28 13.31 -10.92
N GLN A 491 -0.37 13.46 -11.88
CA GLN A 491 -0.65 13.23 -13.30
C GLN A 491 -0.62 11.74 -13.64
N TYR A 492 0.16 10.94 -12.92
CA TYR A 492 0.23 9.49 -13.08
C TYR A 492 0.20 8.76 -11.73
N ILE A 493 -0.49 7.62 -11.66
CA ILE A 493 -0.42 6.70 -10.53
C ILE A 493 -0.13 5.30 -11.04
N LEU A 494 0.89 4.64 -10.50
CA LEU A 494 1.30 3.29 -10.85
C LEU A 494 1.19 2.37 -9.63
N LEU A 495 0.22 1.47 -9.60
CA LEU A 495 0.07 0.48 -8.52
C LEU A 495 1.30 -0.46 -8.43
N TRP A 496 1.70 -0.82 -7.21
CA TRP A 496 2.52 -2.00 -6.93
C TRP A 496 1.63 -3.21 -6.56
N GLU A 497 1.49 -4.24 -7.40
CA GLU A 497 1.92 -4.29 -8.79
C GLU A 497 0.92 -5.08 -9.65
N TYR A 498 1.09 -5.03 -10.98
CA TYR A 498 0.18 -5.66 -11.96
C TYR A 498 0.64 -7.07 -12.40
N THR A 499 1.52 -7.69 -11.62
CA THR A 499 2.14 -9.00 -11.86
C THR A 499 1.94 -9.94 -10.66
N GLY A 500 2.64 -11.08 -10.61
CA GLY A 500 2.26 -12.20 -9.76
C GLY A 500 2.72 -12.18 -8.29
N ASP A 501 3.77 -11.47 -7.91
CA ASP A 501 4.32 -11.52 -6.54
C ASP A 501 3.59 -10.60 -5.54
N TYR A 502 3.01 -9.49 -6.03
CA TYR A 502 2.05 -8.66 -5.31
C TYR A 502 0.67 -8.62 -5.97
N SER A 503 0.19 -9.79 -6.41
CA SER A 503 -0.98 -9.93 -7.28
C SER A 503 -2.25 -9.25 -6.78
N LEU A 504 -2.92 -8.55 -7.71
CA LEU A 504 -4.31 -8.08 -7.58
C LEU A 504 -5.32 -9.23 -7.60
N LEU A 505 -4.98 -10.36 -8.22
CA LEU A 505 -5.84 -11.53 -8.36
C LEU A 505 -5.46 -12.59 -7.32
N ALA A 506 -6.42 -13.41 -6.93
CA ALA A 506 -6.12 -14.62 -6.17
C ALA A 506 -5.67 -15.73 -7.14
N SER A 507 -4.73 -16.57 -6.72
CA SER A 507 -4.30 -17.75 -7.47
C SER A 507 -4.20 -18.95 -6.53
N GLU A 508 -4.81 -20.08 -6.88
CA GLU A 508 -4.58 -21.34 -6.17
C GLU A 508 -3.21 -21.93 -6.54
N GLN A 509 -2.54 -22.57 -5.59
CA GLN A 509 -1.35 -23.37 -5.89
C GLN A 509 -1.75 -24.65 -6.62
N ALA A 510 -1.65 -24.58 -7.95
CA ALA A 510 -1.78 -25.67 -8.92
C ALA A 510 -3.14 -26.43 -8.97
N PRO A 511 -3.84 -26.44 -10.13
CA PRO A 511 -3.54 -25.76 -11.38
C PRO A 511 -4.11 -24.33 -11.40
N SER A 512 -3.22 -23.37 -11.68
CA SER A 512 -3.35 -21.97 -12.13
C SER A 512 -4.75 -21.39 -12.47
N ARG A 513 -5.73 -21.47 -11.57
CA ARG A 513 -6.97 -20.71 -11.69
C ARG A 513 -6.78 -19.36 -11.03
N LEU A 514 -6.78 -18.30 -11.84
CA LEU A 514 -6.93 -16.96 -11.31
C LEU A 514 -8.38 -16.79 -10.83
N THR A 515 -8.56 -16.04 -9.76
CA THR A 515 -9.88 -15.64 -9.24
C THR A 515 -9.89 -14.13 -9.06
N LEU A 516 -10.95 -13.50 -9.56
CA LEU A 516 -11.19 -12.07 -9.35
C LEU A 516 -11.29 -11.78 -7.86
N THR A 517 -10.74 -10.63 -7.45
CA THR A 517 -10.81 -10.15 -6.08
C THR A 517 -11.40 -8.76 -6.06
N GLU A 518 -11.85 -8.31 -4.88
CA GLU A 518 -12.25 -6.93 -4.66
C GLU A 518 -11.09 -5.97 -4.90
N ARG A 519 -9.85 -6.36 -4.57
CA ARG A 519 -8.65 -5.53 -4.82
C ARG A 519 -8.47 -5.24 -6.32
N PHE A 520 -8.59 -6.26 -7.17
CA PHE A 520 -8.58 -6.09 -8.62
C PHE A 520 -9.74 -5.19 -9.08
N CYS A 521 -10.94 -5.42 -8.55
CA CYS A 521 -12.12 -4.67 -8.97
C CYS A 521 -12.04 -3.19 -8.56
N PHE A 522 -11.55 -2.87 -7.36
CA PHE A 522 -11.24 -1.51 -6.95
C PHE A 522 -10.27 -0.85 -7.92
N GLN A 523 -9.20 -1.54 -8.31
CA GLN A 523 -8.27 -1.03 -9.31
C GLN A 523 -8.94 -0.78 -10.67
N LYS A 524 -9.85 -1.68 -11.09
CA LYS A 524 -10.61 -1.53 -12.34
C LYS A 524 -11.51 -0.30 -12.35
N HIS A 525 -12.10 0.08 -11.21
CA HIS A 525 -12.80 1.37 -11.12
C HIS A 525 -11.87 2.52 -11.47
N TRP A 526 -10.68 2.57 -10.86
CA TRP A 526 -9.73 3.64 -11.10
C TRP A 526 -9.26 3.67 -12.56
N CYS A 527 -8.85 2.54 -13.13
CA CYS A 527 -8.32 2.51 -14.50
C CYS A 527 -9.40 2.77 -15.55
N ASP A 528 -10.53 2.04 -15.47
CA ASP A 528 -11.47 1.98 -16.60
C ASP A 528 -12.54 3.05 -16.54
N LEU A 529 -12.85 3.56 -15.34
CA LEU A 529 -13.86 4.59 -15.15
C LEU A 529 -13.25 5.98 -14.94
N THR A 530 -11.92 6.10 -14.98
CA THR A 530 -11.22 7.39 -15.01
C THR A 530 -10.44 7.54 -16.32
N PRO A 531 -11.06 8.08 -17.39
CA PRO A 531 -10.43 8.14 -18.70
C PRO A 531 -9.10 8.88 -18.68
N ARG A 532 -8.19 8.41 -19.54
CA ARG A 532 -6.86 9.02 -19.72
C ARG A 532 -6.97 10.49 -20.09
N GLY A 533 -6.13 11.32 -19.49
CA GLY A 533 -6.11 12.76 -19.75
C GLY A 533 -7.34 13.52 -19.24
N SER A 534 -8.09 12.96 -18.29
CA SER A 534 -9.26 13.58 -17.67
C SER A 534 -8.90 14.78 -16.79
N GLU A 535 -9.85 15.71 -16.68
CA GLU A 535 -9.85 16.80 -15.73
C GLU A 535 -10.38 16.27 -14.39
N ALA A 536 -9.58 16.36 -13.33
CA ALA A 536 -10.05 16.13 -11.98
C ALA A 536 -10.81 17.38 -11.50
N LEU A 537 -12.06 17.21 -11.12
CA LEU A 537 -12.96 18.28 -10.70
C LEU A 537 -12.87 18.50 -9.19
N ALA A 538 -13.25 19.70 -8.74
CA ALA A 538 -13.34 19.98 -7.31
C ALA A 538 -14.48 19.20 -6.66
N THR A 539 -14.17 18.61 -5.52
CA THR A 539 -15.12 17.91 -4.66
C THR A 539 -14.95 18.40 -3.23
N THR A 540 -16.07 18.52 -2.51
CA THR A 540 -16.08 18.84 -1.09
C THR A 540 -17.04 17.91 -0.36
N GLY A 541 -16.80 17.70 0.93
CA GLY A 541 -17.60 16.81 1.74
C GLY A 541 -17.15 16.82 3.19
N SER A 542 -18.09 16.48 4.09
CA SER A 542 -17.81 16.25 5.50
C SER A 542 -18.03 14.77 5.83
N GLY A 543 -17.10 14.15 6.54
CA GLY A 543 -17.21 12.76 6.99
C GLY A 543 -16.29 11.80 6.22
N PRO A 544 -16.50 10.49 6.38
CA PRO A 544 -15.51 9.48 5.98
C PRO A 544 -15.65 8.99 4.52
N VAL A 545 -16.64 9.48 3.77
CA VAL A 545 -16.76 9.16 2.32
C VAL A 545 -15.85 10.08 1.54
N LEU A 546 -14.92 9.50 0.80
CA LEU A 546 -14.03 10.23 -0.09
C LEU A 546 -14.63 10.28 -1.49
N ALA A 547 -14.78 11.49 -2.03
CA ALA A 547 -15.37 11.73 -3.34
C ALA A 547 -14.34 12.29 -4.32
N THR A 548 -14.14 11.65 -5.46
CA THR A 548 -13.34 12.18 -6.57
C THR A 548 -14.17 12.19 -7.83
N ALA A 549 -14.02 13.22 -8.66
CA ALA A 549 -14.82 13.40 -9.86
C ALA A 549 -13.92 13.75 -11.05
N PHE A 550 -14.21 13.16 -12.20
CA PHE A 550 -13.40 13.27 -13.40
C PHE A 550 -14.27 13.53 -14.62
N ARG A 551 -13.85 14.48 -15.45
CA ARG A 551 -14.48 14.78 -16.74
C ARG A 551 -13.48 14.61 -17.86
N CYS A 552 -13.91 14.05 -18.99
CA CYS A 552 -13.14 14.05 -20.23
C CYS A 552 -13.89 14.81 -21.34
N GLY A 553 -13.18 15.71 -22.03
CA GLY A 553 -13.70 16.53 -23.13
C GLY A 553 -13.64 15.82 -24.48
N GLY A 554 -14.66 16.04 -25.32
CA GLY A 554 -14.82 15.40 -26.63
C GLY A 554 -14.05 16.11 -27.74
N ALA A 555 -12.83 15.64 -28.02
CA ALA A 555 -12.27 15.60 -29.37
C ALA A 555 -11.53 14.26 -29.53
N GLY A 556 -12.10 13.33 -30.31
CA GLY A 556 -11.55 11.99 -30.57
C GLY A 556 -11.78 10.92 -29.48
N GLY A 557 -12.40 11.24 -28.35
CA GLY A 557 -12.71 10.32 -27.25
C GLY A 557 -14.03 10.68 -26.58
N ARG A 558 -14.70 9.67 -25.97
CA ARG A 558 -16.05 9.82 -25.38
C ARG A 558 -16.07 10.97 -24.37
N ALA A 559 -16.96 11.96 -24.57
CA ALA A 559 -17.29 12.89 -23.50
C ALA A 559 -17.88 12.10 -22.33
N GLY A 560 -17.43 12.37 -21.10
CA GLY A 560 -17.92 11.62 -19.96
C GLY A 560 -17.62 12.24 -18.62
N LEU A 561 -18.44 11.88 -17.64
CA LEU A 561 -18.31 12.22 -16.24
C LEU A 561 -18.28 10.93 -15.44
N THR A 562 -17.32 10.82 -14.52
CA THR A 562 -17.31 9.78 -13.48
C THR A 562 -17.13 10.42 -12.12
N ILE A 563 -17.87 9.93 -11.13
CA ILE A 563 -17.72 10.28 -9.71
C ILE A 563 -17.47 8.99 -8.95
N HIS A 564 -16.33 8.88 -8.28
CA HIS A 564 -16.01 7.77 -7.39
C HIS A 564 -16.30 8.16 -5.94
N LEU A 565 -16.98 7.27 -5.24
CA LEU A 565 -17.37 7.39 -3.84
C LEU A 565 -16.77 6.20 -3.08
N ALA A 566 -15.66 6.45 -2.40
CA ALA A 566 -15.01 5.47 -1.55
C ALA A 566 -15.60 5.57 -0.13
N ASN A 567 -16.32 4.55 0.31
CA ASN A 567 -16.83 4.43 1.67
C ASN A 567 -16.03 3.36 2.43
N PRO A 568 -15.01 3.73 3.22
CA PRO A 568 -14.18 2.77 3.94
C PRO A 568 -14.83 2.21 5.21
N GLU A 569 -15.94 2.80 5.64
CA GLU A 569 -16.60 2.48 6.90
C GLU A 569 -17.91 1.72 6.66
N TRP A 570 -18.85 1.79 7.58
CA TRP A 570 -20.16 1.16 7.48
C TRP A 570 -21.10 1.86 6.49
N GLU A 571 -22.22 1.18 6.21
CA GLU A 571 -23.28 1.67 5.32
C GLU A 571 -23.80 3.03 5.76
N ARG A 572 -24.01 3.93 4.81
CA ARG A 572 -24.52 5.28 5.07
C ARG A 572 -25.22 5.89 3.87
N GLN A 573 -26.12 6.83 4.16
CA GLN A 573 -26.77 7.68 3.16
C GLN A 573 -25.81 8.77 2.69
N VAL A 574 -25.81 9.06 1.39
CA VAL A 574 -25.02 10.13 0.77
C VAL A 574 -25.90 10.97 -0.14
N THR A 575 -25.75 12.28 -0.04
CA THR A 575 -26.33 13.25 -0.98
C THR A 575 -25.20 13.97 -1.72
N ILE A 576 -25.27 14.03 -3.05
CA ILE A 576 -24.29 14.67 -3.91
C ILE A 576 -24.95 15.83 -4.67
N ALA A 577 -24.49 17.05 -4.41
CA ALA A 577 -24.93 18.25 -5.11
C ALA A 577 -23.95 18.68 -6.22
N GLY A 578 -24.39 19.60 -7.08
CA GLY A 578 -23.55 20.27 -8.08
C GLY A 578 -23.40 19.53 -9.42
N ILE A 579 -24.10 18.40 -9.60
CA ILE A 579 -24.16 17.68 -10.88
C ILE A 579 -25.36 18.20 -11.68
N PRO A 580 -25.16 18.86 -12.83
CA PRO A 580 -26.28 19.39 -13.62
C PRO A 580 -27.18 18.26 -14.17
N PRO A 581 -28.52 18.42 -14.16
CA PRO A 581 -29.44 17.44 -14.77
C PRO A 581 -29.13 17.15 -16.25
N ALA A 582 -28.55 18.14 -16.96
CA ALA A 582 -28.14 18.01 -18.36
C ALA A 582 -27.04 16.95 -18.62
N VAL A 583 -26.35 16.48 -17.58
CA VAL A 583 -25.41 15.34 -17.68
C VAL A 583 -26.13 14.06 -18.11
N GLY A 584 -27.43 13.95 -17.81
CA GLY A 584 -28.23 12.77 -18.09
C GLY A 584 -27.98 11.61 -17.10
N PRO A 585 -28.50 10.42 -17.40
CA PRO A 585 -28.43 9.27 -16.50
C PRO A 585 -27.00 8.76 -16.27
N LEU A 586 -26.65 8.48 -15.02
CA LEU A 586 -25.38 7.93 -14.57
C LEU A 586 -25.55 6.46 -14.18
N ARG A 587 -24.73 5.58 -14.73
CA ARG A 587 -24.64 4.16 -14.30
C ARG A 587 -23.99 4.08 -12.94
N ILE A 588 -24.50 3.19 -12.09
CA ILE A 588 -23.94 2.93 -10.76
C ILE A 588 -23.16 1.62 -10.84
N ILE A 589 -21.83 1.71 -10.80
CA ILE A 589 -20.93 0.57 -10.73
C ILE A 589 -20.43 0.44 -9.30
N ARG A 590 -20.40 -0.78 -8.77
CA ARG A 590 -20.08 -1.00 -7.37
C ARG A 590 -19.14 -2.18 -7.16
N THR A 591 -18.18 -1.98 -6.28
CA THR A 591 -17.39 -3.05 -5.67
C THR A 591 -17.54 -2.97 -4.15
N ALA A 592 -17.85 -4.09 -3.53
CA ALA A 592 -17.92 -4.28 -2.08
C ALA A 592 -17.56 -5.75 -1.78
N LYS A 593 -17.60 -6.16 -0.50
CA LYS A 593 -17.29 -7.55 -0.16
C LYS A 593 -18.21 -8.53 -0.89
N GLY A 594 -17.65 -9.41 -1.71
CA GLY A 594 -18.40 -10.38 -2.53
C GLY A 594 -19.16 -9.77 -3.72
N GLU A 595 -19.02 -8.46 -3.96
CA GLU A 595 -19.61 -7.75 -5.09
C GLU A 595 -18.49 -7.16 -5.96
N LEU A 596 -18.31 -7.72 -7.15
CA LEU A 596 -17.11 -7.51 -7.97
C LEU A 596 -17.44 -6.70 -9.23
N PHE A 597 -17.15 -5.39 -9.21
CA PHE A 597 -17.32 -4.47 -10.36
C PHE A 597 -18.68 -4.59 -11.07
N ARG A 598 -19.76 -4.51 -10.28
CA ARG A 598 -21.13 -4.79 -10.74
C ARG A 598 -21.89 -3.51 -11.10
N GLU A 599 -22.58 -3.50 -12.23
CA GLU A 599 -23.61 -2.48 -12.50
C GLU A 599 -24.88 -2.81 -11.69
N VAL A 600 -25.28 -1.91 -10.79
CA VAL A 600 -26.39 -2.12 -9.86
C VAL A 600 -27.60 -1.24 -10.13
N GLY A 601 -27.48 -0.31 -11.08
CA GLY A 601 -28.58 0.55 -11.46
C GLY A 601 -28.13 1.80 -12.22
N VAL A 602 -29.06 2.71 -12.38
CA VAL A 602 -28.86 4.02 -13.01
C VAL A 602 -29.52 5.08 -12.14
N VAL A 603 -28.90 6.25 -12.02
CA VAL A 603 -29.45 7.40 -11.31
C VAL A 603 -29.41 8.63 -12.20
N THR A 604 -30.46 9.45 -12.14
CA THR A 604 -30.53 10.72 -12.89
C THR A 604 -30.27 11.88 -11.93
N PRO A 605 -29.31 12.77 -12.22
CA PRO A 605 -29.11 13.98 -11.42
C PRO A 605 -30.38 14.86 -11.44
N THR A 606 -30.73 15.42 -10.28
CA THR A 606 -31.83 16.38 -10.14
C THR A 606 -31.28 17.70 -9.58
N GLU A 607 -32.09 18.77 -9.58
CA GLU A 607 -31.71 20.03 -8.92
C GLU A 607 -31.43 19.84 -7.41
N ALA A 608 -32.10 18.89 -6.77
CA ALA A 608 -31.88 18.52 -5.37
C ALA A 608 -30.63 17.63 -5.17
N GLY A 609 -29.89 17.32 -6.24
CA GLY A 609 -28.75 16.41 -6.24
C GLY A 609 -29.13 14.94 -6.43
N ILE A 610 -28.15 14.08 -6.19
CA ILE A 610 -28.27 12.62 -6.21
C ILE A 610 -28.28 12.11 -4.78
N ARG A 611 -29.19 11.19 -4.44
CA ARG A 611 -29.20 10.50 -3.15
C ARG A 611 -29.00 9.01 -3.34
N LEU A 612 -28.14 8.40 -2.54
CA LEU A 612 -27.89 6.97 -2.56
C LEU A 612 -27.41 6.44 -1.21
N THR A 613 -27.66 5.16 -0.96
CA THR A 613 -27.03 4.41 0.13
C THR A 613 -25.74 3.79 -0.37
N LEU A 614 -24.61 4.11 0.25
CA LEU A 614 -23.33 3.44 0.00
C LEU A 614 -23.18 2.25 0.94
N PRO A 615 -22.96 1.02 0.43
CA PRO A 615 -22.63 -0.10 1.30
C PRO A 615 -21.34 0.13 2.08
N ALA A 616 -21.22 -0.63 3.16
CA ALA A 616 -20.00 -0.71 3.95
C ALA A 616 -18.79 -1.14 3.10
N GLU A 617 -17.60 -0.59 3.38
CA GLU A 617 -16.32 -1.01 2.78
C GLU A 617 -16.38 -1.10 1.24
N SER A 618 -16.91 -0.07 0.57
CA SER A 618 -17.26 -0.11 -0.85
C SER A 618 -16.69 1.05 -1.66
N LEU A 619 -16.51 0.78 -2.96
CA LEU A 619 -16.28 1.79 -3.99
C LEU A 619 -17.49 1.81 -4.92
N THR A 620 -18.16 2.96 -4.98
CA THR A 620 -19.29 3.17 -5.90
C THR A 620 -18.91 4.25 -6.91
N SER A 621 -18.99 3.94 -8.20
CA SER A 621 -18.77 4.88 -9.29
C SER A 621 -20.09 5.23 -9.97
N LEU A 622 -20.38 6.52 -10.06
CA LEU A 622 -21.46 7.06 -10.90
C LEU A 622 -20.84 7.53 -12.21
N THR A 623 -21.21 6.96 -13.35
CA THR A 623 -20.52 7.26 -14.61
C THR A 623 -21.44 7.32 -15.82
N THR A 624 -21.13 8.22 -16.77
CA THR A 624 -21.74 8.22 -18.11
C THR A 624 -20.99 7.32 -19.09
N LEU A 625 -19.84 6.78 -18.71
CA LEU A 625 -19.01 5.94 -19.57
C LEU A 625 -19.67 4.59 -19.83
N LYS A 626 -19.31 3.96 -20.95
CA LYS A 626 -19.66 2.55 -21.16
C LYS A 626 -18.83 1.69 -20.23
N VAL A 627 -19.50 0.74 -19.58
CA VAL A 627 -18.88 -0.14 -18.60
C VAL A 627 -18.68 -1.51 -19.25
N ALA A 628 -17.43 -1.96 -19.27
CA ALA A 628 -17.09 -3.32 -19.68
C ALA A 628 -16.86 -4.16 -18.42
N PRO A 629 -17.59 -5.28 -18.23
CA PRO A 629 -17.30 -6.20 -17.13
C PRO A 629 -15.89 -6.78 -17.31
N PRO A 630 -15.23 -7.25 -16.23
CA PRO A 630 -14.02 -8.06 -16.35
C PRO A 630 -14.31 -9.26 -17.25
N LYS A 631 -13.39 -9.59 -18.15
CA LYS A 631 -13.51 -10.79 -18.97
C LYS A 631 -13.46 -12.03 -18.07
N PRO A 632 -14.19 -13.11 -18.43
CA PRO A 632 -14.06 -14.39 -17.76
C PRO A 632 -12.60 -14.80 -17.67
N ILE A 633 -12.24 -15.46 -16.57
CA ILE A 633 -10.94 -16.08 -16.44
C ILE A 633 -11.01 -17.42 -17.18
N ASP A 634 -10.92 -17.35 -18.50
CA ASP A 634 -10.81 -18.53 -19.37
C ASP A 634 -9.33 -18.78 -19.64
N MET A 635 -8.79 -19.86 -19.10
CA MET A 635 -7.49 -20.34 -19.54
C MET A 635 -7.69 -21.17 -20.80
N PRO A 636 -6.87 -21.00 -21.85
CA PRO A 636 -6.82 -22.01 -22.91
C PRO A 636 -6.50 -23.35 -22.26
N ALA A 637 -7.30 -24.38 -22.58
CA ALA A 637 -6.91 -25.75 -22.31
C ALA A 637 -5.52 -25.95 -22.92
N ARG A 638 -4.54 -26.33 -22.09
CA ARG A 638 -3.19 -26.64 -22.55
C ARG A 638 -3.21 -27.83 -23.49
#